data_AF-A0A543CJD0-F1
#
_entry.id   AF-A0A543CJD0-F1
#
_cell.length_a   1.000
_cell.length_b   1.000
_cell.length_c   1.000
_cell.angle_alpha   90.00
_cell.angle_beta   90.00
_cell.angle_gamma   90.00
#
_symmetry.space_group_name_H-M   'P 1'
#
loop_
_entity.id
_entity.type
_entity.pdbx_description
1 polymer ?
#
loop_
_entity_poly.entity_id
_entity_poly.type
_entity_poly.pdbx_seq_one_letter_code
_entity_poly.pdbx_strand_id
1 'polypeptide(L)'
;MRMRSFVYTSHPSRVVFGAGTAGQVRDEVARLGRSRALVLSGPRLAAAAGRVREALGPMAVAGFDGAAMHTPVEATERALRVAQEHAADCLVAVGGGSTTGLAKALALRTDLPQIVLPTTYAGSEVTPVVGQTADGRKTTRSSPSVLPETVIYDVDLTLDLPVALSVTSGVNALAHAVEALYSPQAGPLTDEMAVDAIARMARALPRIAADPADREARADALQAAWQAGVCLGTVGSGLHHKLCHTLGGSFGLPHSETHTVVLPHVMAYNAPAVPEVMDRIAAALGVTDAPTGMFDLVTRLNGPTALRSLGMAEADLPRAAELATPYAGPREATAEEVTGLLRDAWAGRRPEPRRPSGLTEQVVATFDHAPDPRTGRLLADLVRHLHHFVTANDVTEDEWRHAIDFLTRTGQISSATRQEFVLLSDVLGVSSMVDQLTNSRTPDTTPSAVLGPFYVEGPPEMAQGADISGGLHGTPLWADIRITDLDGAPVPGAVVDVWQSNEDGFYDVQLPDLDGPVLRARLRGDADGRLRFWSILPSEYPIPVDGPVGRLLEAAGRHEYRAPHLHFMITAPGFQRLVTQLFVAGGAYLDSDAVFGVKEALVVDYVPRNGPAPDGRRVDGEWRSLEFTFRLAGHRPAVHTEE
;
A
#
# COMPACT_ATOMS: atom_id res chain seq x y z
N MET A 1 2.22 17.42 17.75
CA MET A 1 1.27 17.98 16.77
C MET A 1 0.44 19.07 17.45
N ARG A 2 0.55 20.35 17.06
CA ARG A 2 -0.31 21.41 17.62
C ARG A 2 -1.75 21.19 17.13
N MET A 3 -2.72 21.20 18.06
CA MET A 3 -4.14 21.06 17.72
C MET A 3 -4.59 22.26 16.86
N ARG A 4 -4.95 22.01 15.60
CA ARG A 4 -5.51 23.03 14.70
C ARG A 4 -7.00 23.20 15.01
N SER A 5 -7.47 24.45 15.13
CA SER A 5 -8.91 24.74 15.19
C SER A 5 -9.52 24.53 13.79
N PHE A 6 -10.68 23.87 13.72
CA PHE A 6 -11.38 23.62 12.46
C PHE A 6 -12.89 23.81 12.61
N VAL A 7 -13.57 24.11 11.50
CA VAL A 7 -15.03 24.12 11.39
C VAL A 7 -15.40 23.09 10.33
N TYR A 8 -16.22 22.12 10.72
CA TYR A 8 -16.72 21.12 9.78
C TYR A 8 -18.21 21.34 9.54
N THR A 9 -18.59 21.40 8.27
CA THR A 9 -19.99 21.41 7.84
C THR A 9 -20.23 20.19 6.97
N SER A 10 -21.13 19.32 7.44
CA SER A 10 -21.62 18.20 6.66
C SER A 10 -22.77 18.68 5.78
N HIS A 11 -22.76 18.31 4.50
CA HIS A 11 -23.88 18.58 3.59
C HIS A 11 -24.83 17.38 3.56
N PRO A 12 -26.16 17.59 3.54
CA PRO A 12 -27.12 16.49 3.46
C PRO A 12 -26.96 15.77 2.12
N SER A 13 -26.60 14.49 2.14
CA SER A 13 -26.53 13.65 0.94
C SER A 13 -26.88 12.21 1.29
N ARG A 14 -27.70 11.57 0.44
CA ARG A 14 -27.92 10.12 0.48
C ARG A 14 -27.08 9.46 -0.62
N VAL A 15 -26.28 8.48 -0.23
CA VAL A 15 -25.43 7.72 -1.14
C VAL A 15 -25.88 6.26 -1.17
N VAL A 16 -26.13 5.74 -2.37
CA VAL A 16 -26.34 4.31 -2.64
C VAL A 16 -25.14 3.84 -3.46
N PHE A 17 -24.40 2.84 -3.00
CA PHE A 17 -23.14 2.40 -3.63
C PHE A 17 -23.12 0.89 -3.82
N GLY A 18 -22.67 0.42 -4.98
CA GLY A 18 -22.48 -1.01 -5.27
C GLY A 18 -22.54 -1.31 -6.77
N ALA A 19 -22.55 -2.60 -7.12
CA ALA A 19 -22.82 -3.05 -8.49
C ALA A 19 -24.32 -3.30 -8.68
N GLY A 20 -24.88 -2.91 -9.83
CA GLY A 20 -26.29 -3.07 -10.16
C GLY A 20 -27.25 -2.17 -9.37
N THR A 21 -26.72 -1.18 -8.64
CA THR A 21 -27.51 -0.26 -7.81
C THR A 21 -28.37 0.70 -8.62
N ALA A 22 -28.10 0.88 -9.93
CA ALA A 22 -28.99 1.62 -10.83
C ALA A 22 -30.41 1.04 -10.88
N GLY A 23 -30.58 -0.26 -10.56
CA GLY A 23 -31.89 -0.89 -10.41
C GLY A 23 -32.76 -0.28 -9.31
N GLN A 24 -32.16 0.39 -8.32
CA GLN A 24 -32.86 1.02 -7.19
C GLN A 24 -33.35 2.44 -7.49
N VAL A 25 -33.10 2.98 -8.69
CA VAL A 25 -33.46 4.36 -9.06
C VAL A 25 -34.95 4.66 -8.87
N ARG A 26 -35.82 3.68 -9.12
CA ARG A 26 -37.27 3.82 -8.93
C ARG A 26 -37.62 4.01 -7.46
N ASP A 27 -36.99 3.25 -6.59
CA ASP A 27 -37.21 3.31 -5.15
C ASP A 27 -36.74 4.66 -4.59
N GLU A 28 -35.63 5.19 -5.10
CA GLU A 28 -35.13 6.51 -4.73
C GLU A 28 -36.03 7.66 -5.22
N VAL A 29 -36.61 7.55 -6.43
CA VAL A 29 -37.66 8.49 -6.90
C VAL A 29 -38.88 8.46 -5.96
N ALA A 30 -39.37 7.26 -5.62
CA ALA A 30 -40.50 7.09 -4.72
C ALA A 30 -40.20 7.62 -3.31
N ARG A 31 -38.99 7.39 -2.79
CA ARG A 31 -38.52 7.88 -1.49
C ARG A 31 -38.54 9.41 -1.38
N LEU A 32 -38.28 10.11 -2.49
CA LEU A 32 -38.39 11.57 -2.56
C LEU A 32 -39.85 12.06 -2.69
N GLY A 33 -40.83 11.15 -2.71
CA GLY A 33 -42.25 11.49 -2.90
C GLY A 33 -42.53 11.99 -4.32
N ARG A 34 -41.78 11.48 -5.30
CA ARG A 34 -41.84 11.87 -6.72
C ARG A 34 -42.25 10.68 -7.59
N SER A 35 -42.67 10.96 -8.81
CA SER A 35 -43.24 9.93 -9.71
C SER A 35 -43.02 10.20 -11.20
N ARG A 36 -42.43 11.33 -11.57
CA ARG A 36 -42.29 11.82 -12.95
C ARG A 36 -40.86 12.32 -13.19
N ALA A 37 -39.96 11.38 -13.44
CA ALA A 37 -38.54 11.65 -13.68
C ALA A 37 -38.27 12.09 -15.12
N LEU A 38 -37.55 13.20 -15.28
CA LEU A 38 -36.84 13.53 -16.51
C LEU A 38 -35.44 12.90 -16.46
N VAL A 39 -35.15 11.98 -17.38
CA VAL A 39 -33.83 11.35 -17.47
C VAL A 39 -32.89 12.19 -18.33
N LEU A 40 -31.80 12.68 -17.73
CA LEU A 40 -30.78 13.50 -18.37
C LEU A 40 -29.55 12.65 -18.68
N SER A 41 -29.00 12.77 -19.88
CA SER A 41 -27.77 12.08 -20.27
C SER A 41 -26.97 12.87 -21.30
N GLY A 42 -25.74 12.44 -21.57
CA GLY A 42 -24.98 12.92 -22.73
C GLY A 42 -25.25 12.05 -23.96
N PRO A 43 -24.97 12.54 -25.19
CA PRO A 43 -25.32 11.84 -26.44
C PRO A 43 -24.72 10.44 -26.57
N ARG A 44 -23.55 10.21 -25.95
CA ARG A 44 -22.81 8.95 -26.01
C ARG A 44 -23.19 7.95 -24.90
N LEU A 45 -24.20 8.27 -24.08
CA LEU A 45 -24.60 7.46 -22.92
C LEU A 45 -25.99 6.85 -23.08
N ALA A 46 -26.47 6.70 -24.32
CA ALA A 46 -27.81 6.18 -24.62
C ALA A 46 -28.08 4.80 -23.99
N ALA A 47 -27.08 3.90 -23.97
CA ALA A 47 -27.22 2.56 -23.37
C ALA A 47 -27.38 2.63 -21.84
N ALA A 48 -26.53 3.42 -21.16
CA ALA A 48 -26.63 3.63 -19.71
C ALA A 48 -27.96 4.31 -19.32
N ALA A 49 -28.34 5.37 -20.04
CA ALA A 49 -29.62 6.05 -19.86
C ALA A 49 -30.82 5.11 -20.13
N GLY A 50 -30.69 4.22 -21.12
CA GLY A 50 -31.69 3.19 -21.44
C GLY A 50 -31.94 2.25 -20.27
N ARG A 51 -30.88 1.69 -19.67
CA ARG A 51 -30.97 0.83 -18.47
C ARG A 51 -31.69 1.53 -17.31
N VAL A 52 -31.35 2.80 -17.07
CA VAL A 52 -31.97 3.60 -16.00
C VAL A 52 -33.44 3.89 -16.31
N ARG A 53 -33.79 4.19 -17.57
CA ARG A 53 -35.19 4.38 -17.98
C ARG A 53 -36.01 3.11 -17.82
N GLU A 54 -35.44 1.96 -18.15
CA GLU A 54 -36.10 0.66 -17.94
C GLU A 54 -36.35 0.40 -16.45
N ALA A 55 -35.36 0.64 -15.59
CA ALA A 55 -35.51 0.52 -14.14
C ALA A 55 -36.59 1.48 -13.59
N LEU A 56 -36.63 2.73 -14.07
CA LEU A 56 -37.69 3.69 -13.73
C LEU A 56 -39.08 3.25 -14.20
N GLY A 57 -39.17 2.57 -15.35
CA GLY A 57 -40.44 2.15 -15.94
C GLY A 57 -41.36 3.35 -16.22
N PRO A 58 -42.66 3.30 -15.83
CA PRO A 58 -43.61 4.38 -16.07
C PRO A 58 -43.23 5.73 -15.43
N MET A 59 -42.33 5.75 -14.45
CA MET A 59 -41.87 7.01 -13.83
C MET A 59 -40.96 7.82 -14.75
N ALA A 60 -40.35 7.22 -15.77
CA ALA A 60 -39.55 7.96 -16.76
C ALA A 60 -40.47 8.63 -17.79
N VAL A 61 -40.86 9.88 -17.52
CA VAL A 61 -41.84 10.62 -18.35
C VAL A 61 -41.24 11.21 -19.63
N ALA A 62 -39.93 11.45 -19.64
CA ALA A 62 -39.18 11.94 -20.79
C ALA A 62 -37.67 11.67 -20.63
N GLY A 63 -36.93 11.80 -21.74
CA GLY A 63 -35.47 11.77 -21.76
C GLY A 63 -34.90 12.97 -22.50
N PHE A 64 -33.74 13.46 -22.07
CA PHE A 64 -32.97 14.50 -22.74
C PHE A 64 -31.49 14.11 -22.77
N ASP A 65 -30.93 13.95 -23.96
CA ASP A 65 -29.55 13.51 -24.22
C ASP A 65 -28.60 14.66 -24.61
N GLY A 66 -29.08 15.90 -24.55
CA GLY A 66 -28.36 17.10 -24.98
C GLY A 66 -27.39 17.70 -23.96
N ALA A 67 -26.92 16.94 -22.96
CA ALA A 67 -25.92 17.43 -22.02
C ALA A 67 -24.59 17.70 -22.73
N ALA A 68 -24.03 18.89 -22.52
CA ALA A 68 -22.82 19.35 -23.21
C ALA A 68 -21.76 19.87 -22.23
N MET A 69 -20.51 19.88 -22.67
CA MET A 69 -19.38 20.36 -21.87
C MET A 69 -19.61 21.82 -21.45
N HIS A 70 -19.26 22.13 -20.20
CA HIS A 70 -19.44 23.44 -19.56
C HIS A 70 -20.89 23.94 -19.39
N THR A 71 -21.89 23.09 -19.60
CA THR A 71 -23.30 23.40 -19.34
C THR A 71 -23.74 24.72 -19.99
N PRO A 72 -23.78 24.80 -21.34
CA PRO A 72 -24.27 25.97 -22.04
C PRO A 72 -25.73 26.26 -21.66
N VAL A 73 -26.07 27.54 -21.46
CA VAL A 73 -27.42 27.94 -21.04
C VAL A 73 -28.48 27.48 -22.04
N GLU A 74 -28.16 27.44 -23.34
CA GLU A 74 -29.06 26.99 -24.40
C GLU A 74 -29.44 25.51 -24.25
N ALA A 75 -28.52 24.66 -23.78
CA ALA A 75 -28.83 23.26 -23.48
C ALA A 75 -29.75 23.15 -22.25
N THR A 76 -29.52 23.99 -21.25
CA THR A 76 -30.37 24.07 -20.05
C THR A 76 -31.80 24.49 -20.39
N GLU A 77 -31.97 25.49 -21.26
CA GLU A 77 -33.29 25.98 -21.70
C GLU A 77 -34.06 24.93 -22.52
N ARG A 78 -33.36 24.15 -23.36
CA ARG A 78 -33.99 23.03 -24.07
C ARG A 78 -34.46 21.95 -23.09
N ALA A 79 -33.62 21.56 -22.14
CA ALA A 79 -33.98 20.57 -21.14
C ALA A 79 -35.12 21.06 -20.22
N LEU A 80 -35.16 22.36 -19.90
CA LEU A 80 -36.22 22.98 -19.11
C LEU A 80 -37.58 22.89 -19.81
N ARG A 81 -37.62 23.14 -21.13
CA ARG A 81 -38.85 22.97 -21.93
C ARG A 81 -39.36 21.54 -21.86
N VAL A 82 -38.48 20.55 -22.04
CA VAL A 82 -38.85 19.12 -21.93
C VAL A 82 -39.37 18.80 -20.52
N ALA A 83 -38.73 19.31 -19.47
CA ALA A 83 -39.19 19.11 -18.09
C ALA A 83 -40.62 19.67 -17.89
N GLN A 84 -40.91 20.84 -18.44
CA GLN A 84 -42.22 21.51 -18.34
C GLN A 84 -43.29 20.81 -19.18
N GLU A 85 -43.00 20.50 -20.45
CA GLU A 85 -43.90 19.81 -21.39
C GLU A 85 -44.38 18.46 -20.83
N HIS A 86 -43.48 17.75 -20.14
CA HIS A 86 -43.77 16.46 -19.54
C HIS A 86 -44.10 16.53 -18.05
N ALA A 87 -44.23 17.72 -17.47
CA ALA A 87 -44.51 17.94 -16.05
C ALA A 87 -43.63 17.05 -15.14
N ALA A 88 -42.33 17.06 -15.36
CA ALA A 88 -41.37 16.32 -14.54
C ALA A 88 -41.33 16.90 -13.12
N ASP A 89 -41.32 16.03 -12.12
CA ASP A 89 -41.29 16.38 -10.69
C ASP A 89 -39.94 16.01 -10.01
N CYS A 90 -39.01 15.41 -10.77
CA CYS A 90 -37.63 15.15 -10.38
C CYS A 90 -36.72 14.96 -11.61
N LEU A 91 -35.42 15.06 -11.37
CA LEU A 91 -34.36 14.92 -12.35
C LEU A 91 -33.53 13.67 -12.06
N VAL A 92 -33.29 12.82 -13.07
CA VAL A 92 -32.41 11.66 -12.96
C VAL A 92 -31.26 11.83 -13.96
N ALA A 93 -30.06 12.16 -13.47
CA ALA A 93 -28.90 12.39 -14.31
C ALA A 93 -28.00 11.16 -14.40
N VAL A 94 -27.75 10.68 -15.62
CA VAL A 94 -26.88 9.52 -15.90
C VAL A 94 -25.70 10.00 -16.75
N GLY A 95 -24.54 10.14 -16.13
CA GLY A 95 -23.33 10.55 -16.85
C GLY A 95 -22.25 11.16 -15.98
N GLY A 96 -21.28 11.81 -16.62
CA GLY A 96 -20.20 12.53 -15.95
C GLY A 96 -20.59 13.95 -15.52
N GLY A 97 -19.57 14.76 -15.20
CA GLY A 97 -19.76 16.11 -14.66
C GLY A 97 -20.59 17.07 -15.52
N SER A 98 -20.63 16.92 -16.84
CA SER A 98 -21.50 17.72 -17.73
C SER A 98 -22.98 17.40 -17.55
N THR A 99 -23.34 16.13 -17.39
CA THR A 99 -24.73 15.70 -17.15
C THR A 99 -25.19 16.13 -15.75
N THR A 100 -24.35 15.94 -14.74
CA THR A 100 -24.59 16.47 -13.39
C THR A 100 -24.73 17.99 -13.42
N GLY A 101 -23.88 18.69 -14.17
CA GLY A 101 -23.95 20.14 -14.35
C GLY A 101 -25.28 20.61 -14.94
N LEU A 102 -25.81 19.89 -15.93
CA LEU A 102 -27.14 20.17 -16.50
C LEU A 102 -28.26 19.96 -15.47
N ALA A 103 -28.23 18.86 -14.71
CA ALA A 103 -29.20 18.61 -13.64
C ALA A 103 -29.19 19.75 -12.61
N LYS A 104 -28.00 20.17 -12.17
CA LYS A 104 -27.82 21.30 -11.26
C LYS A 104 -28.34 22.61 -11.82
N ALA A 105 -28.12 22.87 -13.10
CA ALA A 105 -28.60 24.08 -13.75
C ALA A 105 -30.13 24.11 -13.85
N LEU A 106 -30.79 22.95 -14.01
CA LEU A 106 -32.24 22.81 -13.94
C LEU A 106 -32.75 22.96 -12.51
N ALA A 107 -32.15 22.28 -11.53
CA ALA A 107 -32.49 22.40 -10.12
C ALA A 107 -32.40 23.85 -9.65
N LEU A 108 -31.36 24.58 -10.03
CA LEU A 108 -31.21 26.01 -9.74
C LEU A 108 -32.39 26.86 -10.24
N ARG A 109 -33.07 26.45 -11.31
CA ARG A 109 -34.19 27.17 -11.94
C ARG A 109 -35.57 26.69 -11.50
N THR A 110 -35.66 25.46 -10.99
CA THR A 110 -36.93 24.75 -10.83
C THR A 110 -37.16 24.19 -9.43
N ASP A 111 -36.11 24.12 -8.61
CA ASP A 111 -36.10 23.46 -7.30
C ASP A 111 -36.50 21.96 -7.36
N LEU A 112 -36.37 21.34 -8.55
CA LEU A 112 -36.62 19.92 -8.71
C LEU A 112 -35.51 19.10 -8.06
N PRO A 113 -35.85 18.06 -7.27
CA PRO A 113 -34.87 17.20 -6.65
C PRO A 113 -34.14 16.34 -7.69
N GLN A 114 -32.89 16.02 -7.39
CA GLN A 114 -31.93 15.39 -8.26
C GLN A 114 -31.51 14.02 -7.71
N ILE A 115 -31.56 13.01 -8.58
CA ILE A 115 -30.91 11.71 -8.38
C ILE A 115 -29.81 11.60 -9.44
N VAL A 116 -28.57 11.45 -9.00
CA VAL A 116 -27.40 11.43 -9.90
C VAL A 116 -26.75 10.05 -9.90
N LEU A 117 -26.54 9.51 -11.10
CA LEU A 117 -25.85 8.25 -11.38
C LEU A 117 -24.54 8.57 -12.11
N PRO A 118 -23.46 8.87 -11.38
CA PRO A 118 -22.20 9.29 -11.99
C PRO A 118 -21.53 8.13 -12.73
N THR A 119 -21.04 8.42 -13.94
CA THR A 119 -20.33 7.44 -14.79
C THR A 119 -18.87 7.82 -15.03
N THR A 120 -18.37 8.84 -14.32
CA THR A 120 -16.98 9.32 -14.35
C THR A 120 -16.54 9.67 -12.93
N TYR A 121 -15.27 9.99 -12.76
CA TYR A 121 -14.68 10.31 -11.45
C TYR A 121 -14.64 11.83 -11.20
N ALA A 122 -15.68 12.56 -11.60
CA ALA A 122 -15.65 14.04 -11.57
C ALA A 122 -16.05 14.63 -10.21
N GLY A 123 -16.79 13.89 -9.38
CA GLY A 123 -17.17 14.31 -8.03
C GLY A 123 -18.19 15.45 -7.95
N SER A 124 -18.72 15.94 -9.08
CA SER A 124 -19.68 17.05 -9.11
C SER A 124 -20.94 16.72 -8.32
N GLU A 125 -21.38 15.47 -8.34
CA GLU A 125 -22.57 14.92 -7.70
C GLU A 125 -22.66 15.13 -6.18
N VAL A 126 -21.55 15.47 -5.52
CA VAL A 126 -21.50 15.73 -4.07
C VAL A 126 -20.95 17.12 -3.74
N THR A 127 -21.03 18.05 -4.70
CA THR A 127 -20.62 19.46 -4.50
C THR A 127 -21.81 20.42 -4.67
N PRO A 128 -21.87 21.53 -3.91
CA PRO A 128 -22.90 22.56 -4.07
C PRO A 128 -22.59 23.53 -5.22
N VAL A 129 -21.71 23.16 -6.15
CA VAL A 129 -21.18 24.07 -7.19
C VAL A 129 -21.81 23.77 -8.54
N VAL A 130 -22.23 24.81 -9.25
CA VAL A 130 -22.68 24.74 -10.65
C VAL A 130 -21.94 25.76 -11.50
N GLY A 131 -21.40 25.28 -12.62
CA GLY A 131 -20.80 26.11 -13.67
C GLY A 131 -21.72 26.17 -14.89
N GLN A 132 -21.91 27.35 -15.47
CA GLN A 132 -22.70 27.57 -16.67
C GLN A 132 -21.98 28.51 -17.63
N THR A 133 -22.11 28.26 -18.93
CA THR A 133 -21.56 29.13 -19.98
C THR A 133 -22.69 29.86 -20.70
N ALA A 134 -22.58 31.19 -20.77
CA ALA A 134 -23.44 32.06 -21.57
C ALA A 134 -22.55 33.06 -22.33
N ASP A 135 -22.84 33.30 -23.60
CA ASP A 135 -22.07 34.23 -24.46
C ASP A 135 -20.55 33.98 -24.44
N GLY A 136 -20.16 32.69 -24.45
CA GLY A 136 -18.76 32.26 -24.38
C GLY A 136 -18.08 32.46 -23.01
N ARG A 137 -18.80 32.94 -21.99
CA ARG A 137 -18.25 33.19 -20.66
C ARG A 137 -18.81 32.20 -19.64
N LYS A 138 -17.91 31.42 -19.03
CA LYS A 138 -18.23 30.50 -17.94
C LYS A 138 -18.34 31.25 -16.61
N THR A 139 -19.42 31.04 -15.88
CA THR A 139 -19.62 31.52 -14.51
C THR A 139 -19.89 30.36 -13.57
N THR A 140 -19.39 30.46 -12.35
CA THR A 140 -19.55 29.43 -11.31
C THR A 140 -20.32 30.03 -10.13
N ARG A 141 -21.26 29.28 -9.57
CA ARG A 141 -22.03 29.65 -8.39
C ARG A 141 -22.07 28.47 -7.42
N SER A 142 -22.02 28.76 -6.13
CA SER A 142 -22.27 27.77 -5.07
C SER A 142 -23.65 28.01 -4.47
N SER A 143 -24.46 26.96 -4.35
CA SER A 143 -25.78 27.01 -3.73
C SER A 143 -26.11 25.64 -3.11
N PRO A 144 -26.65 25.58 -1.87
CA PRO A 144 -27.17 24.34 -1.31
C PRO A 144 -28.26 23.70 -2.19
N SER A 145 -29.05 24.51 -2.91
CA SER A 145 -30.14 24.04 -3.78
C SER A 145 -29.69 23.28 -5.03
N VAL A 146 -28.39 23.29 -5.35
CA VAL A 146 -27.87 22.50 -6.46
C VAL A 146 -27.15 21.24 -5.99
N LEU A 147 -27.05 20.99 -4.69
CA LEU A 147 -26.51 19.73 -4.19
C LEU A 147 -27.55 18.61 -4.41
N PRO A 148 -27.19 17.52 -5.11
CA PRO A 148 -28.12 16.42 -5.31
C PRO A 148 -28.57 15.74 -4.01
N GLU A 149 -29.87 15.44 -3.93
CA GLU A 149 -30.49 14.79 -2.79
C GLU A 149 -30.07 13.31 -2.67
N THR A 150 -29.86 12.65 -3.82
CA THR A 150 -29.42 11.24 -3.86
C THR A 150 -28.38 11.03 -4.95
N VAL A 151 -27.34 10.27 -4.61
CA VAL A 151 -26.33 9.80 -5.55
C VAL A 151 -26.32 8.27 -5.53
N ILE A 152 -26.47 7.66 -6.71
CA ILE A 152 -26.40 6.21 -6.89
C ILE A 152 -25.11 5.89 -7.67
N TYR A 153 -24.08 5.49 -6.95
CA TYR A 153 -22.84 4.97 -7.53
C TYR A 153 -23.05 3.51 -7.91
N ASP A 154 -23.32 3.28 -9.20
CA ASP A 154 -23.34 1.94 -9.78
C ASP A 154 -22.04 1.65 -10.52
N VAL A 155 -21.26 0.71 -9.99
CA VAL A 155 -19.97 0.29 -10.56
C VAL A 155 -20.13 -0.18 -12.01
N ASP A 156 -21.24 -0.85 -12.35
CA ASP A 156 -21.49 -1.38 -13.69
C ASP A 156 -21.75 -0.28 -14.75
N LEU A 157 -21.99 0.96 -14.33
CA LEU A 157 -22.09 2.10 -15.24
C LEU A 157 -20.71 2.68 -15.62
N THR A 158 -19.63 2.23 -14.98
CA THR A 158 -18.26 2.70 -15.24
C THR A 158 -17.42 1.74 -16.08
N LEU A 159 -17.89 0.51 -16.32
CA LEU A 159 -17.14 -0.52 -17.05
C LEU A 159 -16.81 -0.12 -18.49
N ASP A 160 -17.72 0.62 -19.14
CA ASP A 160 -17.55 1.10 -20.51
C ASP A 160 -16.77 2.43 -20.59
N LEU A 161 -16.34 3.00 -19.45
CA LEU A 161 -15.57 4.23 -19.43
C LEU A 161 -14.19 3.98 -20.04
N PRO A 162 -13.81 4.66 -21.14
CA PRO A 162 -12.52 4.43 -21.79
C PRO A 162 -11.35 4.61 -20.82
N VAL A 163 -10.28 3.81 -20.97
CA VAL A 163 -9.12 3.86 -20.08
C VAL A 163 -8.51 5.26 -20.04
N ALA A 164 -8.30 5.90 -21.19
CA ALA A 164 -7.74 7.25 -21.27
C ALA A 164 -8.55 8.27 -20.44
N LEU A 165 -9.89 8.22 -20.52
CA LEU A 165 -10.76 9.09 -19.74
C LEU A 165 -10.83 8.66 -18.26
N SER A 166 -10.70 7.38 -17.97
CA SER A 166 -10.63 6.87 -16.59
C SER A 166 -9.40 7.41 -15.88
N VAL A 167 -8.25 7.43 -16.56
CA VAL A 167 -7.00 8.01 -16.05
C VAL A 167 -7.16 9.50 -15.80
N THR A 168 -7.56 10.28 -16.80
CA THR A 168 -7.61 11.75 -16.64
C THR A 168 -8.71 12.20 -15.68
N SER A 169 -9.86 11.52 -15.68
CA SER A 169 -10.90 11.79 -14.69
C SER A 169 -10.48 11.36 -13.29
N GLY A 170 -9.71 10.27 -13.15
CA GLY A 170 -9.23 9.81 -11.84
C GLY A 170 -8.20 10.76 -11.25
N VAL A 171 -7.32 11.32 -12.09
CA VAL A 171 -6.36 12.35 -11.66
C VAL A 171 -7.08 13.66 -11.31
N ASN A 172 -8.19 13.99 -11.97
CA ASN A 172 -9.05 15.09 -11.51
C ASN A 172 -9.60 14.84 -10.10
N ALA A 173 -10.08 13.63 -9.79
CA ALA A 173 -10.47 13.28 -8.42
C ALA A 173 -9.28 13.36 -7.43
N LEU A 174 -8.09 12.88 -7.81
CA LEU A 174 -6.88 13.03 -7.00
C LEU A 174 -6.59 14.50 -6.68
N ALA A 175 -6.79 15.40 -7.66
CA ALA A 175 -6.59 16.82 -7.44
C ALA A 175 -7.53 17.39 -6.35
N HIS A 176 -8.78 16.95 -6.29
CA HIS A 176 -9.71 17.36 -5.23
C HIS A 176 -9.19 16.94 -3.85
N ALA A 177 -8.73 15.70 -3.70
CA ALA A 177 -8.22 15.17 -2.44
C ALA A 177 -6.88 15.83 -2.04
N VAL A 178 -5.96 16.01 -2.99
CA VAL A 178 -4.66 16.66 -2.75
C VAL A 178 -4.85 18.10 -2.27
N GLU A 179 -5.70 18.90 -2.92
CA GLU A 179 -5.94 20.28 -2.48
C GLU A 179 -6.61 20.37 -1.11
N ALA A 180 -7.43 19.37 -0.76
CA ALA A 180 -8.11 19.34 0.52
C ALA A 180 -7.14 19.27 1.71
N LEU A 181 -6.02 18.54 1.57
CA LEU A 181 -5.05 18.33 2.65
C LEU A 181 -4.25 19.59 3.03
N TYR A 182 -4.19 20.59 2.16
CA TYR A 182 -3.56 21.87 2.43
C TYR A 182 -4.53 23.06 2.37
N SER A 183 -5.84 22.78 2.34
CA SER A 183 -6.85 23.83 2.38
C SER A 183 -6.79 24.58 3.74
N PRO A 184 -6.98 25.90 3.77
CA PRO A 184 -7.18 26.63 5.03
C PRO A 184 -8.38 26.13 5.85
N GLN A 185 -9.35 25.48 5.19
CA GLN A 185 -10.53 24.86 5.80
C GLN A 185 -10.35 23.36 6.09
N ALA A 186 -9.14 22.82 5.92
CA ALA A 186 -8.84 21.43 6.21
C ALA A 186 -9.13 21.08 7.67
N GLY A 187 -9.72 19.90 7.88
CA GLY A 187 -9.97 19.33 9.20
C GLY A 187 -9.70 17.82 9.22
N PRO A 188 -9.61 17.21 10.42
CA PRO A 188 -9.21 15.81 10.55
C PRO A 188 -10.05 14.83 9.72
N LEU A 189 -11.36 15.04 9.62
CA LEU A 189 -12.24 14.16 8.84
C LEU A 189 -12.00 14.28 7.33
N THR A 190 -11.86 15.51 6.80
CA THR A 190 -11.58 15.71 5.37
C THR A 190 -10.19 15.23 4.99
N ASP A 191 -9.24 15.33 5.93
CA ASP A 191 -7.88 14.85 5.77
C ASP A 191 -7.81 13.32 5.61
N GLU A 192 -8.45 12.58 6.53
CA GLU A 192 -8.50 11.12 6.44
C GLU A 192 -9.23 10.64 5.18
N MET A 193 -10.34 11.30 4.83
CA MET A 193 -11.05 11.02 3.58
C MET A 193 -10.18 11.28 2.34
N ALA A 194 -9.40 12.37 2.34
CA ALA A 194 -8.51 12.71 1.23
C ALA A 194 -7.36 11.70 1.10
N VAL A 195 -6.74 11.29 2.21
CA VAL A 195 -5.67 10.27 2.20
C VAL A 195 -6.19 8.93 1.67
N ASP A 196 -7.35 8.46 2.13
CA ASP A 196 -7.95 7.21 1.65
C ASP A 196 -8.32 7.30 0.16
N ALA A 197 -8.89 8.43 -0.28
CA ALA A 197 -9.21 8.67 -1.69
C ALA A 197 -7.96 8.62 -2.58
N ILE A 198 -6.85 9.24 -2.14
CA ILE A 198 -5.58 9.21 -2.87
C ILE A 198 -5.07 7.78 -2.98
N ALA A 199 -5.03 7.04 -1.87
CA ALA A 199 -4.51 5.69 -1.83
C ALA A 199 -5.34 4.72 -2.69
N ARG A 200 -6.68 4.81 -2.63
CA ARG A 200 -7.58 4.00 -3.47
C ARG A 200 -7.42 4.29 -4.95
N MET A 201 -7.45 5.56 -5.35
CA MET A 201 -7.33 5.93 -6.76
C MET A 201 -5.95 5.55 -7.32
N ALA A 202 -4.88 5.73 -6.54
CA ALA A 202 -3.52 5.35 -6.94
C ALA A 202 -3.37 3.83 -7.19
N ARG A 203 -4.07 2.99 -6.41
CA ARG A 203 -4.12 1.53 -6.65
C ARG A 203 -5.07 1.14 -7.78
N ALA A 204 -6.21 1.83 -7.91
CA ALA A 204 -7.26 1.50 -8.87
C ALA A 204 -6.87 1.81 -10.31
N LEU A 205 -6.25 2.96 -10.57
CA LEU A 205 -5.95 3.39 -11.95
C LEU A 205 -5.02 2.42 -12.71
N PRO A 206 -3.91 1.91 -12.13
CA PRO A 206 -3.10 0.87 -12.79
C PRO A 206 -3.87 -0.41 -13.06
N ARG A 207 -4.75 -0.84 -12.15
CA ARG A 207 -5.60 -2.02 -12.35
C ARG A 207 -6.60 -1.81 -13.49
N ILE A 208 -7.28 -0.67 -13.54
CA ILE A 208 -8.20 -0.30 -14.63
C ILE A 208 -7.47 -0.20 -15.97
N ALA A 209 -6.24 0.30 -15.99
CA ALA A 209 -5.46 0.39 -17.22
C ALA A 209 -5.04 -1.00 -17.74
N ALA A 210 -4.80 -1.96 -16.84
CA ALA A 210 -4.48 -3.34 -17.20
C ALA A 210 -5.73 -4.16 -17.58
N ASP A 211 -6.82 -4.02 -16.82
CA ASP A 211 -8.11 -4.64 -17.05
C ASP A 211 -9.24 -3.62 -16.84
N PRO A 212 -9.78 -3.02 -17.92
CA PRO A 212 -10.85 -2.04 -17.83
C PRO A 212 -12.16 -2.59 -17.25
N ALA A 213 -12.31 -3.91 -17.21
CA ALA A 213 -13.49 -4.61 -16.68
C ALA A 213 -13.31 -5.07 -15.22
N ASP A 214 -12.17 -4.79 -14.58
CA ASP A 214 -11.93 -5.08 -13.15
C ASP A 214 -12.91 -4.29 -12.28
N ARG A 215 -13.99 -4.97 -11.86
CA ARG A 215 -15.07 -4.38 -11.05
C ARG A 215 -14.57 -3.87 -9.70
N GLU A 216 -13.61 -4.53 -9.08
CA GLU A 216 -13.08 -4.09 -7.79
C GLU A 216 -12.29 -2.80 -7.95
N ALA A 217 -11.45 -2.71 -8.98
CA ALA A 217 -10.70 -1.49 -9.26
C ALA A 217 -11.65 -0.33 -9.63
N ARG A 218 -12.71 -0.61 -10.39
CA ARG A 218 -13.78 0.37 -10.69
C ARG A 218 -14.53 0.81 -9.44
N ALA A 219 -14.82 -0.11 -8.52
CA ALA A 219 -15.42 0.22 -7.23
C ALA A 219 -14.49 1.13 -6.40
N ASP A 220 -13.21 0.78 -6.28
CA ASP A 220 -12.22 1.60 -5.57
C ASP A 220 -12.08 2.99 -6.20
N ALA A 221 -12.01 3.10 -7.53
CA ALA A 221 -11.94 4.39 -8.21
C ALA A 221 -13.20 5.23 -7.99
N LEU A 222 -14.38 4.62 -8.03
CA LEU A 222 -15.65 5.32 -7.84
C LEU A 222 -15.85 5.76 -6.38
N GLN A 223 -15.44 4.94 -5.42
CA GLN A 223 -15.42 5.31 -4.00
C GLN A 223 -14.42 6.45 -3.74
N ALA A 224 -13.22 6.37 -4.33
CA ALA A 224 -12.24 7.44 -4.23
C ALA A 224 -12.77 8.75 -4.85
N ALA A 225 -13.45 8.68 -5.99
CA ALA A 225 -14.07 9.85 -6.63
C ALA A 225 -15.15 10.48 -5.75
N TRP A 226 -15.97 9.67 -5.09
CA TRP A 226 -16.96 10.14 -4.12
C TRP A 226 -16.30 10.88 -2.96
N GLN A 227 -15.31 10.26 -2.31
CA GLN A 227 -14.59 10.85 -1.18
C GLN A 227 -13.91 12.16 -1.57
N ALA A 228 -13.21 12.16 -2.71
CA ALA A 228 -12.59 13.33 -3.31
C ALA A 228 -13.61 14.46 -3.60
N GLY A 229 -14.78 14.11 -4.13
CA GLY A 229 -15.88 15.05 -4.35
C GLY A 229 -16.41 15.67 -3.06
N VAL A 230 -16.55 14.87 -1.99
CA VAL A 230 -16.94 15.37 -0.66
C VAL A 230 -15.88 16.33 -0.12
N CYS A 231 -14.59 15.98 -0.23
CA CYS A 231 -13.48 16.86 0.15
C CYS A 231 -13.61 18.22 -0.55
N LEU A 232 -13.79 18.25 -1.88
CA LEU A 232 -14.01 19.49 -2.64
C LEU A 232 -15.24 20.26 -2.18
N GLY A 233 -16.35 19.57 -1.92
CA GLY A 233 -17.61 20.17 -1.45
C GLY A 233 -17.53 20.78 -0.05
N THR A 234 -16.62 20.29 0.80
CA THR A 234 -16.43 20.77 2.17
C THR A 234 -15.41 21.89 2.26
N VAL A 235 -14.22 21.74 1.66
CA VAL A 235 -13.08 22.65 1.88
C VAL A 235 -12.87 23.66 0.74
N GLY A 236 -13.62 23.52 -0.35
CA GLY A 236 -13.48 24.37 -1.53
C GLY A 236 -12.27 24.04 -2.40
N SER A 237 -11.98 24.94 -3.32
CA SER A 237 -10.96 24.76 -4.37
C SER A 237 -9.71 25.59 -4.10
N GLY A 238 -8.54 25.09 -4.50
CA GLY A 238 -7.25 25.77 -4.35
C GLY A 238 -6.66 26.34 -5.65
N LEU A 239 -5.33 26.57 -5.63
CA LEU A 239 -4.57 27.09 -6.76
C LEU A 239 -4.70 26.19 -7.99
N HIS A 240 -4.67 24.86 -7.80
CA HIS A 240 -4.77 23.90 -8.91
C HIS A 240 -6.08 24.07 -9.66
N HIS A 241 -7.21 24.07 -8.96
CA HIS A 241 -8.52 24.25 -9.56
C HIS A 241 -8.69 25.64 -10.19
N LYS A 242 -8.14 26.69 -9.56
CA LYS A 242 -8.16 28.03 -10.13
C LYS A 242 -7.45 28.06 -11.49
N LEU A 243 -6.26 27.47 -11.58
CA LEU A 243 -5.51 27.36 -12.83
C LEU A 243 -6.27 26.54 -13.86
N CYS A 244 -6.77 25.36 -13.50
CA CYS A 244 -7.50 24.49 -14.43
C CYS A 244 -8.79 25.16 -14.96
N HIS A 245 -9.50 25.91 -14.11
CA HIS A 245 -10.67 26.69 -14.54
C HIS A 245 -10.32 27.83 -15.49
N THR A 246 -9.24 28.57 -15.21
CA THR A 246 -8.73 29.62 -16.10
C THR A 246 -8.30 29.04 -17.44
N LEU A 247 -7.52 27.97 -17.44
CA LEU A 247 -7.02 27.29 -18.64
C LEU A 247 -8.17 26.73 -19.49
N GLY A 248 -9.11 26.00 -18.89
CA GLY A 248 -10.26 25.47 -19.61
C GLY A 248 -11.22 26.57 -20.10
N GLY A 249 -11.50 27.58 -19.27
CA GLY A 249 -12.48 28.61 -19.58
C GLY A 249 -12.00 29.68 -20.55
N SER A 250 -10.74 30.10 -20.47
CA SER A 250 -10.19 31.18 -21.28
C SER A 250 -9.41 30.70 -22.50
N PHE A 251 -8.93 29.45 -22.49
CA PHE A 251 -8.09 28.89 -23.56
C PHE A 251 -8.67 27.61 -24.19
N GLY A 252 -9.85 27.17 -23.74
CA GLY A 252 -10.58 26.05 -24.35
C GLY A 252 -9.91 24.69 -24.16
N LEU A 253 -9.04 24.55 -23.16
CA LEU A 253 -8.36 23.27 -22.91
C LEU A 253 -9.34 22.19 -22.39
N PRO A 254 -9.14 20.91 -22.77
CA PRO A 254 -9.96 19.80 -22.28
C PRO A 254 -9.83 19.65 -20.76
N HIS A 255 -10.97 19.48 -20.08
CA HIS A 255 -11.07 19.64 -18.63
C HIS A 255 -10.20 18.66 -17.83
N SER A 256 -10.50 17.36 -17.87
CA SER A 256 -9.80 16.32 -17.09
C SER A 256 -8.31 16.22 -17.42
N GLU A 257 -7.97 16.41 -18.69
CA GLU A 257 -6.61 16.41 -19.22
C GLU A 257 -5.81 17.59 -18.67
N THR A 258 -6.43 18.78 -18.56
CA THR A 258 -5.80 19.95 -17.93
C THR A 258 -5.50 19.68 -16.46
N HIS A 259 -6.45 19.10 -15.71
CA HIS A 259 -6.20 18.68 -14.32
C HIS A 259 -5.04 17.69 -14.23
N THR A 260 -4.99 16.74 -15.17
CA THR A 260 -3.94 15.71 -15.22
C THR A 260 -2.55 16.31 -15.42
N VAL A 261 -2.42 17.24 -16.37
CA VAL A 261 -1.14 17.90 -16.66
C VAL A 261 -0.72 18.80 -15.51
N VAL A 262 -1.62 19.61 -14.95
CA VAL A 262 -1.27 20.69 -14.01
C VAL A 262 -0.95 20.18 -12.61
N LEU A 263 -1.59 19.09 -12.16
CA LEU A 263 -1.53 18.64 -10.77
C LEU A 263 -0.11 18.42 -10.24
N PRO A 264 0.79 17.67 -10.91
CA PRO A 264 2.16 17.47 -10.42
C PRO A 264 2.92 18.79 -10.19
N HIS A 265 2.71 19.79 -11.04
CA HIS A 265 3.42 21.06 -10.96
C HIS A 265 2.90 21.95 -9.83
N VAL A 266 1.59 21.92 -9.55
CA VAL A 266 1.02 22.64 -8.40
C VAL A 266 1.44 21.98 -7.08
N MET A 267 1.50 20.64 -7.05
CA MET A 267 2.06 19.92 -5.91
C MET A 267 3.51 20.35 -5.66
N ALA A 268 4.35 20.40 -6.70
CA ALA A 268 5.74 20.84 -6.60
C ALA A 268 5.87 22.30 -6.13
N TYR A 269 4.99 23.18 -6.63
CA TYR A 269 4.98 24.59 -6.24
C TYR A 269 4.67 24.81 -4.76
N ASN A 270 3.69 24.06 -4.23
CA ASN A 270 3.25 24.13 -2.83
C ASN A 270 4.13 23.33 -1.87
N ALA A 271 4.88 22.33 -2.35
CA ALA A 271 5.66 21.42 -1.52
C ALA A 271 6.59 22.12 -0.50
N PRO A 272 7.29 23.23 -0.82
CA PRO A 272 8.12 23.94 0.16
C PRO A 272 7.34 24.54 1.34
N ALA A 273 6.05 24.87 1.15
CA ALA A 273 5.21 25.47 2.18
C ALA A 273 4.47 24.44 3.04
N VAL A 274 4.26 23.22 2.52
CA VAL A 274 3.50 22.15 3.19
C VAL A 274 4.20 20.78 3.10
N PRO A 275 5.46 20.64 3.58
CA PRO A 275 6.24 19.41 3.44
C PRO A 275 5.55 18.20 4.09
N GLU A 276 5.06 18.33 5.33
CA GLU A 276 4.37 17.24 6.04
C GLU A 276 3.10 16.74 5.29
N VAL A 277 2.42 17.63 4.56
CA VAL A 277 1.27 17.24 3.73
C VAL A 277 1.73 16.46 2.51
N MET A 278 2.84 16.86 1.88
CA MET A 278 3.41 16.14 0.74
C MET A 278 3.90 14.75 1.15
N ASP A 279 4.47 14.59 2.35
CA ASP A 279 4.87 13.28 2.88
C ASP A 279 3.67 12.35 3.04
N ARG A 280 2.55 12.86 3.56
CA ARG A 280 1.28 12.10 3.67
C ARG A 280 0.75 11.69 2.29
N ILE A 281 0.80 12.60 1.30
CA ILE A 281 0.39 12.30 -0.07
C ILE A 281 1.33 11.26 -0.69
N ALA A 282 2.64 11.37 -0.48
CA ALA A 282 3.64 10.44 -1.01
C ALA A 282 3.41 9.03 -0.46
N ALA A 283 3.19 8.92 0.86
CA ALA A 283 2.82 7.67 1.51
C ALA A 283 1.52 7.07 0.93
N ALA A 284 0.48 7.89 0.75
CA ALA A 284 -0.80 7.45 0.17
C ALA A 284 -0.65 6.98 -1.29
N LEU A 285 0.20 7.65 -2.08
CA LEU A 285 0.52 7.26 -3.45
C LEU A 285 1.45 6.02 -3.55
N GLY A 286 2.09 5.63 -2.44
CA GLY A 286 3.10 4.55 -2.44
C GLY A 286 4.42 4.96 -3.10
N VAL A 287 4.83 6.22 -2.95
CA VAL A 287 6.03 6.81 -3.57
C VAL A 287 6.83 7.62 -2.54
N THR A 288 8.06 8.01 -2.88
CA THR A 288 8.95 8.79 -2.01
C THR A 288 8.78 10.30 -2.12
N ASP A 289 8.36 10.80 -3.28
CA ASP A 289 8.10 12.22 -3.52
C ASP A 289 6.74 12.38 -4.24
N ALA A 290 5.82 13.13 -3.63
CA ALA A 290 4.45 13.21 -4.11
C ALA A 290 4.30 13.87 -5.50
N PRO A 291 4.88 15.07 -5.78
CA PRO A 291 4.82 15.67 -7.12
C PRO A 291 5.40 14.76 -8.20
N THR A 292 6.56 14.18 -7.93
CA THR A 292 7.27 13.30 -8.85
C THR A 292 6.48 12.01 -9.11
N GLY A 293 6.02 11.35 -8.06
CA GLY A 293 5.26 10.11 -8.16
C GLY A 293 3.91 10.30 -8.84
N MET A 294 3.25 11.45 -8.67
CA MET A 294 2.04 11.79 -9.44
C MET A 294 2.35 11.90 -10.94
N PHE A 295 3.43 12.60 -11.32
CA PHE A 295 3.86 12.70 -12.71
C PHE A 295 4.19 11.33 -13.32
N ASP A 296 4.88 10.48 -12.57
CA ASP A 296 5.25 9.12 -13.00
C ASP A 296 4.03 8.21 -13.13
N LEU A 297 3.05 8.33 -12.23
CA LEU A 297 1.76 7.64 -12.33
C LEU A 297 1.05 8.02 -13.63
N VAL A 298 0.91 9.32 -13.91
CA VAL A 298 0.29 9.82 -15.15
C VAL A 298 1.02 9.28 -16.38
N THR A 299 2.35 9.36 -16.39
CA THR A 299 3.20 8.91 -17.52
C THR A 299 3.03 7.42 -17.77
N ARG A 300 3.11 6.59 -16.73
CA ARG A 300 2.96 5.13 -16.80
C ARG A 300 1.59 4.69 -17.30
N LEU A 301 0.56 5.49 -17.05
CA LEU A 301 -0.81 5.24 -17.51
C LEU A 301 -1.14 5.88 -18.86
N ASN A 302 -0.13 6.37 -19.59
CA ASN A 302 -0.28 7.06 -20.88
C ASN A 302 -1.20 8.30 -20.81
N GLY A 303 -1.25 8.97 -19.66
CA GLY A 303 -1.94 10.25 -19.52
C GLY A 303 -1.15 11.42 -20.11
N PRO A 304 -1.80 12.56 -20.42
CA PRO A 304 -1.11 13.73 -20.93
C PRO A 304 -0.25 14.37 -19.83
N THR A 305 0.98 14.75 -20.18
CA THR A 305 1.94 15.39 -19.26
C THR A 305 2.31 16.81 -19.64
N ALA A 306 1.83 17.34 -20.78
CA ALA A 306 2.25 18.63 -21.29
C ALA A 306 1.09 19.49 -21.85
N LEU A 307 0.95 20.76 -21.44
CA LEU A 307 -0.14 21.62 -21.93
C LEU A 307 -0.03 21.88 -23.44
N ARG A 308 1.19 21.88 -24.01
CA ARG A 308 1.38 22.00 -25.46
C ARG A 308 0.67 20.89 -26.25
N SER A 309 0.57 19.69 -25.68
CA SER A 309 -0.15 18.57 -26.30
C SER A 309 -1.67 18.74 -26.28
N LEU A 310 -2.17 19.66 -25.44
CA LEU A 310 -3.58 20.01 -25.33
C LEU A 310 -3.94 21.25 -26.16
N GLY A 311 -2.98 21.84 -26.90
CA GLY A 311 -3.18 23.01 -27.74
C GLY A 311 -2.88 24.36 -27.09
N MET A 312 -2.29 24.38 -25.88
CA MET A 312 -1.91 25.63 -25.22
C MET A 312 -0.71 26.31 -25.93
N ALA A 313 -0.85 27.59 -26.28
CA ALA A 313 0.26 28.38 -26.83
C ALA A 313 1.19 28.86 -25.72
N GLU A 314 2.52 28.79 -25.95
CA GLU A 314 3.51 29.25 -24.97
C GLU A 314 3.41 30.76 -24.68
N ALA A 315 3.05 31.55 -25.70
CA ALA A 315 2.87 32.99 -25.58
C ALA A 315 1.71 33.39 -24.65
N ASP A 316 0.76 32.49 -24.39
CA ASP A 316 -0.43 32.74 -23.58
C ASP A 316 -0.21 32.43 -22.08
N LEU A 317 0.92 31.83 -21.70
CA LEU A 317 1.20 31.43 -20.31
C LEU A 317 1.21 32.62 -19.32
N PRO A 318 1.83 33.78 -19.62
CA PRO A 318 1.78 34.94 -18.71
C PRO A 318 0.35 35.43 -18.49
N ARG A 319 -0.46 35.48 -19.54
CA ARG A 319 -1.88 35.87 -19.44
C ARG A 319 -2.69 34.89 -18.60
N ALA A 320 -2.44 33.58 -18.75
CA ALA A 320 -3.08 32.57 -17.92
C ALA A 320 -2.71 32.72 -16.43
N ALA A 321 -1.46 33.04 -16.14
CA ALA A 321 -0.98 33.31 -14.78
C ALA A 321 -1.63 34.56 -14.17
N GLU A 322 -1.72 35.66 -14.92
CA GLU A 322 -2.39 36.90 -14.50
C GLU A 322 -3.88 36.67 -14.18
N LEU A 323 -4.59 35.91 -15.02
CA LEU A 323 -6.01 35.58 -14.79
C LEU A 323 -6.24 34.67 -13.57
N ALA A 324 -5.22 33.92 -13.15
CA ALA A 324 -5.27 32.99 -12.03
C ALA A 324 -4.77 33.58 -10.70
N THR A 325 -4.15 34.77 -10.72
CA THR A 325 -3.48 35.40 -9.56
C THR A 325 -4.08 36.77 -9.21
N PRO A 326 -3.87 37.30 -7.98
CA PRO A 326 -3.24 36.65 -6.83
C PRO A 326 -4.12 35.53 -6.24
N TYR A 327 -3.49 34.55 -5.60
CA TYR A 327 -4.18 33.50 -4.84
C TYR A 327 -3.49 33.29 -3.49
N ALA A 328 -4.29 33.35 -2.42
CA ALA A 328 -3.85 33.13 -1.05
C ALA A 328 -3.95 31.64 -0.70
N GLY A 329 -2.93 30.87 -1.08
CA GLY A 329 -2.76 29.46 -0.74
C GLY A 329 -1.76 29.22 0.40
N PRO A 330 -1.30 27.97 0.59
CA PRO A 330 -0.20 27.67 1.51
C PRO A 330 1.08 28.43 1.16
N ARG A 331 1.27 28.68 -0.13
CA ARG A 331 2.23 29.61 -0.71
C ARG A 331 1.47 30.70 -1.47
N GLU A 332 1.83 31.95 -1.24
CA GLU A 332 1.26 33.07 -2.00
C GLU A 332 1.69 32.99 -3.46
N ALA A 333 0.72 32.98 -4.39
CA ALA A 333 0.98 32.80 -5.81
C ALA A 333 1.05 34.14 -6.56
N THR A 334 2.24 34.48 -7.05
CA THR A 334 2.47 35.63 -7.93
C THR A 334 2.38 35.25 -9.42
N ALA A 335 2.06 36.21 -10.29
CA ALA A 335 1.96 35.97 -11.73
C ALA A 335 3.28 35.45 -12.34
N GLU A 336 4.42 35.95 -11.87
CA GLU A 336 5.75 35.51 -12.33
C GLU A 336 6.03 34.04 -11.98
N GLU A 337 5.83 33.67 -10.71
CA GLU A 337 6.05 32.30 -10.26
C GLU A 337 5.08 31.30 -10.92
N VAL A 338 3.81 31.68 -11.04
CA VAL A 338 2.81 30.87 -11.73
C VAL A 338 3.13 30.74 -13.22
N THR A 339 3.71 31.76 -13.85
CA THR A 339 4.22 31.65 -15.23
C THR A 339 5.35 30.62 -15.31
N GLY A 340 6.25 30.57 -14.32
CA GLY A 340 7.29 29.54 -14.21
C GLY A 340 6.70 28.12 -14.14
N LEU A 341 5.75 27.92 -13.21
CA LEU A 341 5.00 26.67 -13.06
C LEU A 341 4.32 26.25 -14.38
N LEU A 342 3.60 27.17 -15.01
CA LEU A 342 2.89 26.92 -16.26
C LEU A 342 3.85 26.62 -17.41
N ARG A 343 5.07 27.17 -17.41
CA ARG A 343 6.11 26.84 -18.39
C ARG A 343 6.62 25.40 -18.21
N ASP A 344 6.75 24.92 -16.98
CA ASP A 344 7.10 23.52 -16.70
C ASP A 344 5.97 22.58 -17.15
N ALA A 345 4.73 22.91 -16.81
CA ALA A 345 3.53 22.18 -17.23
C ALA A 345 3.33 22.21 -18.75
N TRP A 346 3.65 23.31 -19.41
CA TRP A 346 3.58 23.42 -20.87
C TRP A 346 4.58 22.51 -21.57
N ALA A 347 5.81 22.44 -21.04
CA ALA A 347 6.86 21.61 -21.58
C ALA A 347 6.73 20.12 -21.21
N GLY A 348 5.93 19.80 -20.19
CA GLY A 348 5.85 18.47 -19.59
C GLY A 348 7.14 18.07 -18.89
N ARG A 349 7.79 19.03 -18.21
CA ARG A 349 8.98 18.76 -17.40
C ARG A 349 8.56 18.03 -16.13
N ARG A 350 9.04 16.79 -15.95
CA ARG A 350 8.87 16.04 -14.71
C ARG A 350 9.33 16.91 -13.51
N PRO A 351 8.50 17.13 -12.48
CA PRO A 351 8.94 17.81 -11.27
C PRO A 351 10.19 17.14 -10.69
N GLU A 352 11.17 17.94 -10.27
CA GLU A 352 12.32 17.40 -9.57
C GLU A 352 11.93 17.09 -8.12
N PRO A 353 12.37 15.95 -7.56
CA PRO A 353 12.15 15.63 -6.16
C PRO A 353 12.65 16.76 -5.28
N ARG A 354 12.02 16.97 -4.12
CA ARG A 354 12.55 17.86 -3.09
C ARG A 354 13.99 17.45 -2.81
N ARG A 355 14.97 18.19 -3.31
CA ARG A 355 16.39 17.89 -3.08
C ARG A 355 16.62 17.96 -1.57
N PRO A 356 16.94 16.84 -0.87
CA PRO A 356 17.86 16.97 0.25
C PRO A 356 19.16 17.52 -0.37
N SER A 357 20.05 18.14 0.42
CA SER A 357 21.32 18.68 -0.08
C SER A 357 21.92 17.82 -1.21
N GLY A 358 22.43 18.44 -2.29
CA GLY A 358 22.89 17.73 -3.50
C GLY A 358 23.91 16.59 -3.28
N LEU A 359 24.36 16.42 -2.05
CA LEU A 359 25.16 15.32 -1.53
C LEU A 359 24.56 13.93 -1.81
N THR A 360 23.25 13.68 -1.63
CA THR A 360 22.71 12.31 -1.83
C THR A 360 22.92 11.82 -3.25
N GLU A 361 22.54 12.62 -4.25
CA GLU A 361 22.73 12.25 -5.66
C GLU A 361 24.20 12.25 -6.07
N GLN A 362 25.03 13.12 -5.48
CA GLN A 362 26.48 13.06 -5.69
C GLN A 362 27.08 11.73 -5.22
N VAL A 363 26.68 11.22 -4.06
CA VAL A 363 27.15 9.93 -3.54
C VAL A 363 26.58 8.78 -4.36
N VAL A 364 25.29 8.80 -4.69
CA VAL A 364 24.64 7.76 -5.51
C VAL A 364 25.34 7.61 -6.87
N ALA A 365 25.66 8.72 -7.54
CA ALA A 365 26.32 8.69 -8.85
C ALA A 365 27.70 8.02 -8.81
N THR A 366 28.36 7.95 -7.65
CA THR A 366 29.64 7.24 -7.52
C THR A 366 29.53 5.73 -7.76
N PHE A 367 28.32 5.16 -7.67
CA PHE A 367 28.09 3.73 -7.88
C PHE A 367 27.71 3.36 -9.32
N ASP A 368 27.54 4.33 -10.22
CA ASP A 368 27.15 4.09 -11.62
C ASP A 368 28.20 3.29 -12.41
N HIS A 369 29.43 3.26 -11.93
CA HIS A 369 30.56 2.56 -12.55
C HIS A 369 31.00 1.33 -11.74
N ALA A 370 30.14 0.83 -10.84
CA ALA A 370 30.44 -0.39 -10.09
C ALA A 370 30.65 -1.58 -11.05
N PRO A 371 31.74 -2.38 -10.89
CA PRO A 371 32.02 -3.53 -11.75
C PRO A 371 30.91 -4.59 -11.76
N ASP A 372 30.25 -4.79 -10.63
CA ASP A 372 29.03 -5.59 -10.54
C ASP A 372 27.80 -4.65 -10.51
N PRO A 373 26.94 -4.69 -11.55
CA PRO A 373 25.73 -3.86 -11.60
C PRO A 373 24.77 -4.11 -10.44
N ARG A 374 24.74 -5.32 -9.88
CA ARG A 374 23.88 -5.60 -8.72
C ARG A 374 24.40 -4.87 -7.48
N THR A 375 25.70 -4.95 -7.21
CA THR A 375 26.35 -4.22 -6.11
C THR A 375 26.14 -2.72 -6.24
N GLY A 376 26.33 -2.13 -7.42
CA GLY A 376 26.10 -0.70 -7.65
C GLY A 376 24.68 -0.26 -7.29
N ARG A 377 23.67 -1.01 -7.75
CA ARG A 377 22.26 -0.76 -7.41
C ARG A 377 21.99 -0.88 -5.91
N LEU A 378 22.46 -1.94 -5.26
CA LEU A 378 22.24 -2.16 -3.83
C LEU A 378 22.86 -1.04 -2.98
N LEU A 379 24.05 -0.56 -3.33
CA LEU A 379 24.71 0.54 -2.64
C LEU A 379 24.00 1.87 -2.86
N ALA A 380 23.59 2.16 -4.10
CA ALA A 380 22.82 3.36 -4.43
C ALA A 380 21.51 3.42 -3.63
N ASP A 381 20.77 2.31 -3.59
CA ASP A 381 19.50 2.24 -2.86
C ASP A 381 19.72 2.33 -1.34
N LEU A 382 20.75 1.66 -0.80
CA LEU A 382 21.09 1.77 0.62
C LEU A 382 21.42 3.23 1.01
N VAL A 383 22.22 3.94 0.22
CA VAL A 383 22.57 5.34 0.48
C VAL A 383 21.33 6.23 0.47
N ARG A 384 20.40 6.04 -0.49
CA ARG A 384 19.14 6.80 -0.51
C ARG A 384 18.35 6.61 0.77
N HIS A 385 18.21 5.36 1.25
CA HIS A 385 17.47 5.07 2.48
C HIS A 385 18.17 5.65 3.72
N LEU A 386 19.50 5.55 3.81
CA LEU A 386 20.27 6.12 4.92
C LEU A 386 20.17 7.64 4.97
N HIS A 387 20.37 8.33 3.83
CA HIS A 387 20.27 9.79 3.78
C HIS A 387 18.84 10.27 4.02
N HIS A 388 17.83 9.52 3.56
CA HIS A 388 16.44 9.79 3.87
C HIS A 388 16.18 9.67 5.37
N PHE A 389 16.64 8.60 6.03
CA PHE A 389 16.49 8.43 7.48
C PHE A 389 17.12 9.58 8.26
N VAL A 390 18.36 9.97 7.90
CA VAL A 390 19.08 11.08 8.53
C VAL A 390 18.31 12.40 8.39
N THR A 391 17.83 12.69 7.19
CA THR A 391 17.16 13.98 6.89
C THR A 391 15.72 14.03 7.41
N ALA A 392 14.99 12.93 7.40
CA ALA A 392 13.61 12.84 7.91
C ALA A 392 13.53 12.97 9.44
N ASN A 393 14.59 12.60 10.16
CA ASN A 393 14.64 12.66 11.62
C ASN A 393 15.49 13.81 12.17
N ASP A 394 16.03 14.68 11.30
CA ASP A 394 16.96 15.76 11.67
C ASP A 394 18.10 15.27 12.59
N VAL A 395 18.69 14.12 12.23
CA VAL A 395 19.69 13.44 13.08
C VAL A 395 20.85 14.38 13.39
N THR A 396 21.10 14.57 14.67
CA THR A 396 22.14 15.47 15.17
C THR A 396 23.53 14.83 15.11
N GLU A 397 24.57 15.65 15.21
CA GLU A 397 25.96 15.15 15.26
C GLU A 397 26.21 14.23 16.47
N ASP A 398 25.59 14.53 17.61
CA ASP A 398 25.73 13.73 18.83
C ASP A 398 25.04 12.37 18.71
N GLU A 399 23.84 12.32 18.13
CA GLU A 399 23.14 11.06 17.82
C GLU A 399 23.92 10.23 16.81
N TRP A 400 24.47 10.87 15.77
CA TRP A 400 25.31 10.20 14.79
C TRP A 400 26.58 9.62 15.43
N ARG A 401 27.26 10.39 16.28
CA ARG A 401 28.45 9.93 17.03
C ARG A 401 28.10 8.74 17.92
N HIS A 402 26.94 8.77 18.58
CA HIS A 402 26.46 7.66 19.39
C HIS A 402 26.20 6.39 18.54
N ALA A 403 25.58 6.53 17.37
CA ALA A 403 25.35 5.42 16.45
C ALA A 403 26.68 4.81 15.95
N ILE A 404 27.67 5.63 15.63
CA ILE A 404 29.00 5.16 15.23
C ILE A 404 29.73 4.43 16.37
N ASP A 405 29.67 4.95 17.60
CA ASP A 405 30.22 4.26 18.79
C ASP A 405 29.53 2.90 19.03
N PHE A 406 28.20 2.85 18.88
CA PHE A 406 27.44 1.60 18.95
C PHE A 406 27.91 0.56 17.92
N LEU A 407 28.02 0.93 16.64
CA LEU A 407 28.49 0.05 15.58
C LEU A 407 29.95 -0.37 15.80
N THR A 408 30.78 0.54 16.29
CA THR A 408 32.20 0.27 16.61
C THR A 408 32.32 -0.80 17.69
N ARG A 409 31.58 -0.67 18.81
CA ARG A 409 31.59 -1.67 19.89
C ARG A 409 31.00 -3.02 19.44
N THR A 410 30.02 -3.00 18.54
CA THR A 410 29.44 -4.22 17.95
C THR A 410 30.51 -5.00 17.18
N GLY A 411 31.35 -4.30 16.43
CA GLY A 411 32.51 -4.90 15.77
C GLY A 411 33.56 -5.43 16.76
N GLN A 412 33.91 -4.65 17.79
CA GLN A 412 34.98 -4.99 18.74
C GLN A 412 34.69 -6.23 19.60
N ILE A 413 33.43 -6.47 19.95
CA ILE A 413 33.03 -7.65 20.74
C ILE A 413 32.89 -8.92 19.89
N SER A 414 32.83 -8.79 18.56
CA SER A 414 32.76 -9.93 17.66
C SER A 414 34.10 -10.68 17.61
N SER A 415 34.05 -12.01 17.56
CA SER A 415 35.18 -12.94 17.54
C SER A 415 34.88 -14.15 16.62
N ALA A 416 35.78 -15.13 16.55
CA ALA A 416 35.55 -16.37 15.81
C ALA A 416 34.36 -17.19 16.35
N THR A 417 34.00 -17.01 17.62
CA THR A 417 32.92 -17.74 18.30
C THR A 417 31.73 -16.85 18.68
N ARG A 418 31.81 -15.54 18.44
CA ARG A 418 30.74 -14.56 18.71
C ARG A 418 30.57 -13.61 17.53
N GLN A 419 29.39 -13.52 16.93
CA GLN A 419 29.13 -12.58 15.83
C GLN A 419 28.04 -11.59 16.23
N GLU A 420 28.42 -10.49 16.89
CA GLU A 420 27.48 -9.50 17.41
C GLU A 420 26.76 -8.74 16.27
N PHE A 421 27.39 -8.59 15.09
CA PHE A 421 26.71 -8.03 13.91
C PHE A 421 25.59 -8.93 13.37
N VAL A 422 25.74 -10.25 13.47
CA VAL A 422 24.67 -11.19 13.13
C VAL A 422 23.54 -11.04 14.16
N LEU A 423 23.88 -10.96 15.44
CA LEU A 423 22.90 -10.71 16.49
C LEU A 423 22.16 -9.37 16.29
N LEU A 424 22.86 -8.31 15.88
CA LEU A 424 22.27 -7.03 15.54
C LEU A 424 21.29 -7.15 14.37
N SER A 425 21.67 -7.87 13.32
CA SER A 425 20.80 -8.17 12.17
C SER A 425 19.55 -8.94 12.58
N ASP A 426 19.71 -9.90 13.49
CA ASP A 426 18.64 -10.74 14.03
C ASP A 426 17.63 -9.90 14.84
N VAL A 427 18.09 -9.07 15.78
CA VAL A 427 17.18 -8.25 16.61
C VAL A 427 16.55 -7.08 15.87
N LEU A 428 17.12 -6.64 14.73
CA LEU A 428 16.52 -5.66 13.83
C LEU A 428 15.57 -6.33 12.80
N GLY A 429 15.48 -7.66 12.79
CA GLY A 429 14.63 -8.42 11.89
C GLY A 429 15.15 -8.53 10.45
N VAL A 430 16.36 -8.06 10.16
CA VAL A 430 16.96 -8.10 8.82
C VAL A 430 17.22 -9.54 8.39
N SER A 431 17.78 -10.38 9.28
CA SER A 431 18.02 -11.79 9.00
C SER A 431 16.72 -12.54 8.69
N SER A 432 15.67 -12.28 9.47
CA SER A 432 14.34 -12.86 9.28
C SER A 432 13.69 -12.38 7.98
N MET A 433 13.90 -11.12 7.57
CA MET A 433 13.45 -10.61 6.28
C MET A 433 14.17 -11.29 5.10
N VAL A 434 15.49 -11.45 5.19
CA VAL A 434 16.28 -12.18 4.16
C VAL A 434 15.82 -13.62 4.04
N ASP A 435 15.56 -14.27 5.17
CA ASP A 435 15.03 -15.62 5.25
C ASP A 435 13.61 -15.72 4.65
N GLN A 436 12.71 -14.78 4.96
CA GLN A 436 11.38 -14.70 4.34
C GLN A 436 11.45 -14.53 2.82
N LEU A 437 12.33 -13.67 2.30
CA LEU A 437 12.54 -13.49 0.86
C LEU A 437 13.13 -14.72 0.18
N THR A 438 13.88 -15.53 0.92
CA THR A 438 14.41 -16.81 0.43
C THR A 438 13.27 -17.83 0.35
N ASN A 439 12.45 -17.94 1.40
CA ASN A 439 11.28 -18.82 1.45
C ASN A 439 10.21 -18.45 0.42
N SER A 440 9.96 -17.17 0.17
CA SER A 440 8.95 -16.74 -0.83
C SER A 440 9.29 -17.19 -2.26
N ARG A 441 10.57 -17.49 -2.54
CA ARG A 441 11.02 -18.06 -3.82
C ARG A 441 10.85 -19.58 -3.90
N THR A 442 10.53 -20.23 -2.78
CA THR A 442 10.36 -21.67 -2.60
C THR A 442 9.14 -21.98 -1.71
N PRO A 443 7.94 -21.50 -2.05
CA PRO A 443 6.77 -21.52 -1.14
C PRO A 443 6.31 -22.92 -0.72
N ASP A 444 6.64 -23.95 -1.51
CA ASP A 444 6.23 -25.33 -1.25
C ASP A 444 7.18 -26.09 -0.30
N THR A 445 8.34 -25.51 0.04
CA THR A 445 9.29 -26.10 1.00
C THR A 445 8.90 -25.81 2.44
N THR A 446 9.39 -26.62 3.39
CA THR A 446 9.33 -26.21 4.79
C THR A 446 10.00 -24.84 4.95
N PRO A 447 9.39 -23.89 5.68
CA PRO A 447 10.01 -22.60 5.94
C PRO A 447 11.39 -22.77 6.59
N SER A 448 12.40 -22.09 6.04
CA SER A 448 13.72 -21.97 6.67
C SER A 448 13.67 -21.04 7.89
N ALA A 449 14.76 -20.97 8.64
CA ALA A 449 14.95 -20.05 9.74
C ALA A 449 16.42 -19.59 9.81
N VAL A 450 16.67 -18.55 10.59
CA VAL A 450 18.03 -18.12 10.93
C VAL A 450 18.77 -19.24 11.66
N LEU A 451 20.08 -19.37 11.39
CA LEU A 451 20.92 -20.44 11.96
C LEU A 451 21.04 -20.35 13.50
N GLY A 452 20.90 -19.16 14.07
CA GLY A 452 21.10 -18.93 15.48
C GLY A 452 22.58 -18.92 15.89
N PRO A 453 22.91 -18.25 17.01
CA PRO A 453 24.30 -17.99 17.40
C PRO A 453 25.05 -19.19 17.99
N PHE A 454 24.36 -20.28 18.34
CA PHE A 454 24.92 -21.41 19.10
C PHE A 454 25.16 -22.70 18.30
N TYR A 455 25.00 -22.64 16.98
CA TYR A 455 25.38 -23.73 16.09
C TYR A 455 26.92 -23.92 16.10
N VAL A 456 27.38 -25.16 16.21
CA VAL A 456 28.80 -25.54 16.08
C VAL A 456 28.93 -26.56 14.99
N GLU A 457 29.89 -26.36 14.08
CA GLU A 457 30.13 -27.26 12.96
C GLU A 457 30.67 -28.62 13.44
N GLY A 458 30.14 -29.70 12.84
CA GLY A 458 30.58 -31.07 13.12
C GLY A 458 30.07 -31.64 14.44
N PRO A 459 28.75 -31.60 14.75
CA PRO A 459 28.21 -32.28 15.92
C PRO A 459 28.46 -33.80 15.85
N PRO A 460 28.46 -34.50 17.00
CA PRO A 460 28.77 -35.93 17.06
C PRO A 460 27.79 -36.76 16.22
N GLU A 461 28.30 -37.69 15.42
CA GLU A 461 27.44 -38.63 14.69
C GLU A 461 26.79 -39.63 15.67
N MET A 462 25.47 -39.79 15.59
CA MET A 462 24.70 -40.70 16.43
C MET A 462 23.80 -41.63 15.61
N ALA A 463 23.56 -42.83 16.15
CA ALA A 463 22.69 -43.83 15.53
C ALA A 463 21.19 -43.47 15.70
N GLN A 464 20.35 -44.05 14.85
CA GLN A 464 18.90 -43.97 14.98
C GLN A 464 18.44 -44.48 16.36
N GLY A 465 17.56 -43.74 17.02
CA GLY A 465 17.06 -44.01 18.38
C GLY A 465 18.03 -43.64 19.51
N ALA A 466 19.20 -43.06 19.20
CA ALA A 466 20.13 -42.58 20.22
C ALA A 466 19.52 -41.45 21.06
N ASP A 467 20.06 -41.28 22.26
CA ASP A 467 19.68 -40.21 23.17
C ASP A 467 20.71 -39.08 23.14
N ILE A 468 20.31 -37.95 22.56
CA ILE A 468 21.19 -36.80 22.38
C ILE A 468 21.30 -35.96 23.65
N SER A 469 20.47 -36.20 24.68
CA SER A 469 20.48 -35.40 25.92
C SER A 469 21.74 -35.59 26.77
N GLY A 470 22.50 -36.66 26.56
CA GLY A 470 23.66 -36.98 27.37
C GLY A 470 23.31 -37.28 28.85
N GLY A 471 22.04 -37.55 29.16
CA GLY A 471 21.57 -37.79 30.53
C GLY A 471 21.24 -36.52 31.31
N LEU A 472 21.16 -35.36 30.65
CA LEU A 472 20.67 -34.13 31.26
C LEU A 472 19.23 -34.27 31.79
N HIS A 473 18.95 -33.57 32.89
CA HIS A 473 17.60 -33.48 33.43
C HIS A 473 16.67 -32.72 32.47
N GLY A 474 15.43 -33.19 32.37
CA GLY A 474 14.39 -32.56 31.56
C GLY A 474 13.27 -33.56 31.23
N THR A 475 12.16 -33.03 30.71
CA THR A 475 11.06 -33.88 30.24
C THR A 475 11.50 -34.67 29.00
N PRO A 476 11.52 -36.02 29.02
CA PRO A 476 12.00 -36.81 27.89
C PRO A 476 11.20 -36.54 26.61
N LEU A 477 11.88 -36.43 25.48
CA LEU A 477 11.31 -36.13 24.17
C LEU A 477 11.73 -37.19 23.16
N TRP A 478 10.76 -37.84 22.54
CA TRP A 478 10.95 -38.69 21.37
C TRP A 478 10.59 -37.92 20.10
N ALA A 479 11.56 -37.76 19.20
CA ALA A 479 11.35 -37.16 17.89
C ALA A 479 11.27 -38.26 16.81
N ASP A 480 10.21 -38.26 16.00
CA ASP A 480 10.08 -39.06 14.78
C ASP A 480 9.84 -38.10 13.60
N ILE A 481 10.93 -37.80 12.90
CA ILE A 481 10.96 -36.82 11.82
C ILE A 481 11.01 -37.54 10.48
N ARG A 482 10.28 -37.04 9.50
CA ARG A 482 10.31 -37.51 8.11
C ARG A 482 10.83 -36.42 7.18
N ILE A 483 11.64 -36.80 6.19
CA ILE A 483 12.17 -35.90 5.17
C ILE A 483 11.69 -36.37 3.81
N THR A 484 11.04 -35.46 3.09
CA THR A 484 10.45 -35.70 1.78
C THR A 484 10.86 -34.63 0.79
N ASP A 485 10.75 -34.93 -0.50
CA ASP A 485 10.74 -33.91 -1.55
C ASP A 485 9.36 -33.21 -1.63
N LEU A 486 9.19 -32.34 -2.62
CA LEU A 486 7.94 -31.60 -2.83
C LEU A 486 6.77 -32.49 -3.31
N ASP A 487 7.08 -33.64 -3.91
CA ASP A 487 6.09 -34.62 -4.37
C ASP A 487 5.72 -35.63 -3.27
N GLY A 488 6.35 -35.53 -2.09
CA GLY A 488 6.12 -36.39 -0.94
C GLY A 488 6.91 -37.71 -0.96
N ALA A 489 7.84 -37.89 -1.89
CA ALA A 489 8.72 -39.04 -1.91
C ALA A 489 9.79 -38.92 -0.80
N PRO A 490 10.18 -40.02 -0.14
CA PRO A 490 11.18 -40.00 0.92
C PRO A 490 12.56 -39.60 0.37
N VAL A 491 13.32 -38.83 1.16
CA VAL A 491 14.71 -38.46 0.85
C VAL A 491 15.68 -39.29 1.70
N PRO A 492 16.11 -40.48 1.25
CA PRO A 492 16.96 -41.35 2.03
C PRO A 492 18.38 -40.78 2.19
N GLY A 493 19.00 -41.06 3.33
CA GLY A 493 20.39 -40.67 3.60
C GLY A 493 20.62 -39.17 3.82
N ALA A 494 19.56 -38.37 3.97
CA ALA A 494 19.66 -36.97 4.38
C ALA A 494 20.45 -36.86 5.70
N VAL A 495 21.41 -35.95 5.75
CA VAL A 495 22.20 -35.65 6.95
C VAL A 495 21.52 -34.52 7.70
N VAL A 496 21.21 -34.77 8.96
CA VAL A 496 20.49 -33.83 9.83
C VAL A 496 21.34 -33.53 11.06
N ASP A 497 21.72 -32.27 11.19
CA ASP A 497 22.26 -31.75 12.43
C ASP A 497 21.11 -31.18 13.27
N VAL A 498 21.04 -31.60 14.53
CA VAL A 498 20.04 -31.18 15.51
C VAL A 498 20.76 -30.51 16.67
N TRP A 499 20.21 -29.42 17.20
CA TRP A 499 20.69 -28.78 18.43
C TRP A 499 19.57 -28.04 19.18
N GLN A 500 19.67 -27.91 20.50
CA GLN A 500 18.72 -27.18 21.35
C GLN A 500 19.33 -26.72 22.68
N SER A 501 18.59 -25.88 23.41
CA SER A 501 18.82 -25.57 24.83
C SER A 501 18.39 -26.73 25.75
N ASN A 502 18.95 -26.75 26.96
CA ASN A 502 18.49 -27.59 28.06
C ASN A 502 17.25 -26.99 28.75
N GLU A 503 16.76 -27.64 29.82
CA GLU A 503 15.59 -27.20 30.59
C GLU A 503 15.79 -25.83 31.26
N ASP A 504 17.03 -25.48 31.59
CA ASP A 504 17.42 -24.20 32.19
C ASP A 504 17.68 -23.08 31.16
N GLY A 505 17.51 -23.36 29.87
CA GLY A 505 17.71 -22.37 28.81
C GLY A 505 19.16 -22.12 28.40
N PHE A 506 20.05 -23.11 28.57
CA PHE A 506 21.46 -23.04 28.16
C PHE A 506 21.79 -24.05 27.06
N TYR A 507 22.62 -23.62 26.10
CA TYR A 507 23.31 -24.53 25.19
C TYR A 507 24.57 -25.07 25.84
N ASP A 508 24.99 -26.28 25.47
CA ASP A 508 26.21 -26.93 25.97
C ASP A 508 27.48 -26.06 25.83
N VAL A 509 27.61 -25.27 24.76
CA VAL A 509 28.73 -24.32 24.57
C VAL A 509 28.79 -23.20 25.63
N GLN A 510 27.71 -22.99 26.37
CA GLN A 510 27.62 -22.03 27.47
C GLN A 510 27.93 -22.68 28.83
N LEU A 511 28.13 -24.00 28.87
CA LEU A 511 28.34 -24.80 30.08
C LEU A 511 29.76 -25.40 30.05
N PRO A 512 30.80 -24.65 30.49
CA PRO A 512 32.21 -25.05 30.35
C PRO A 512 32.58 -26.30 31.16
N ASP A 513 31.82 -26.63 32.20
CA ASP A 513 32.05 -27.78 33.09
C ASP A 513 31.37 -29.07 32.61
N LEU A 514 30.72 -29.05 31.44
CA LEU A 514 29.96 -30.16 30.93
C LEU A 514 30.84 -31.12 30.10
N ASP A 515 30.76 -32.43 30.39
CA ASP A 515 31.53 -33.46 29.70
C ASP A 515 30.97 -33.75 28.29
N GLY A 516 31.55 -33.09 27.29
CA GLY A 516 31.30 -33.38 25.87
C GLY A 516 30.06 -32.70 25.28
N PRO A 517 29.87 -32.80 23.96
CA PRO A 517 28.70 -32.21 23.29
C PRO A 517 27.42 -32.94 23.70
N VAL A 518 26.45 -32.20 24.22
CA VAL A 518 25.11 -32.71 24.56
C VAL A 518 24.04 -31.86 23.90
N LEU A 519 22.84 -32.43 23.75
CA LEU A 519 21.70 -31.80 23.08
C LEU A 519 22.00 -31.38 21.65
N ARG A 520 23.05 -31.96 21.05
CA ARG A 520 23.43 -31.80 19.66
C ARG A 520 23.87 -33.12 19.07
N ALA A 521 23.49 -33.39 17.83
CA ALA A 521 23.88 -34.61 17.14
C ALA A 521 23.78 -34.45 15.63
N ARG A 522 24.58 -35.24 14.91
CA ARG A 522 24.42 -35.50 13.48
C ARG A 522 23.82 -36.89 13.29
N LEU A 523 22.69 -36.95 12.63
CA LEU A 523 21.98 -38.21 12.33
C LEU A 523 21.78 -38.35 10.81
N ARG A 524 21.55 -39.58 10.35
CA ARG A 524 21.32 -39.89 8.93
C ARG A 524 19.96 -40.53 8.74
N GLY A 525 19.16 -39.97 7.83
CA GLY A 525 17.85 -40.50 7.47
C GLY A 525 17.93 -41.93 6.93
N ASP A 526 16.99 -42.78 7.32
CA ASP A 526 16.88 -44.16 6.84
C ASP A 526 16.34 -44.24 5.40
N ALA A 527 16.05 -45.46 4.92
CA ALA A 527 15.53 -45.70 3.57
C ALA A 527 14.16 -45.04 3.31
N ASP A 528 13.38 -44.78 4.37
CA ASP A 528 12.08 -44.11 4.31
C ASP A 528 12.20 -42.60 4.55
N GLY A 529 13.43 -42.08 4.60
CA GLY A 529 13.71 -40.67 4.90
C GLY A 529 13.40 -40.31 6.35
N ARG A 530 13.39 -41.28 7.27
CA ARG A 530 13.04 -41.05 8.68
C ARG A 530 14.25 -40.89 9.59
N LEU A 531 14.04 -40.12 10.65
CA LEU A 531 15.03 -39.75 11.63
C LEU A 531 14.40 -39.80 13.02
N ARG A 532 14.90 -40.69 13.86
CA ARG A 532 14.37 -40.95 15.20
C ARG A 532 15.46 -40.81 16.25
N PHE A 533 15.15 -40.11 17.34
CA PHE A 533 16.09 -39.93 18.46
C PHE A 533 15.36 -39.48 19.71
N TRP A 534 16.02 -39.65 20.85
CA TRP A 534 15.62 -39.10 22.14
C TRP A 534 16.36 -37.81 22.44
N SER A 535 15.67 -36.88 23.10
CA SER A 535 16.19 -35.66 23.67
C SER A 535 15.38 -35.31 24.93
N ILE A 536 15.41 -34.05 25.35
CA ILE A 536 14.49 -33.46 26.33
C ILE A 536 13.70 -32.32 25.68
N LEU A 537 12.54 -31.97 26.25
CA LEU A 537 11.74 -30.84 25.80
C LEU A 537 12.58 -29.54 25.89
N PRO A 538 12.71 -28.75 24.81
CA PRO A 538 13.50 -27.52 24.85
C PRO A 538 12.78 -26.44 25.66
N SER A 539 13.57 -25.59 26.33
CA SER A 539 13.12 -24.43 27.09
C SER A 539 13.42 -23.12 26.35
N GLU A 540 12.72 -22.05 26.70
CA GLU A 540 13.12 -20.70 26.28
C GLU A 540 14.57 -20.41 26.70
N TYR A 541 15.24 -19.55 25.95
CA TYR A 541 16.60 -19.14 26.30
C TYR A 541 16.85 -17.68 25.94
N PRO A 542 17.67 -16.96 26.73
CA PRO A 542 18.07 -15.61 26.40
C PRO A 542 19.14 -15.59 25.30
N ILE A 543 19.06 -14.62 24.39
CA ILE A 543 20.22 -14.27 23.56
C ILE A 543 21.27 -13.52 24.40
N PRO A 544 22.55 -13.44 23.96
CA PRO A 544 23.56 -12.67 24.69
C PRO A 544 23.17 -11.19 24.85
N VAL A 545 23.22 -10.69 26.10
CA VAL A 545 22.86 -9.30 26.46
C VAL A 545 24.01 -8.47 27.03
N ASP A 546 25.19 -9.08 27.19
CA ASP A 546 26.39 -8.43 27.72
C ASP A 546 27.06 -7.47 26.71
N GLY A 547 26.56 -7.41 25.48
CA GLY A 547 27.06 -6.59 24.39
C GLY A 547 26.20 -5.36 24.05
N PRO A 548 26.59 -4.61 22.99
CA PRO A 548 25.79 -3.50 22.47
C PRO A 548 24.36 -3.90 22.11
N VAL A 549 24.13 -5.09 21.57
CA VAL A 549 22.78 -5.54 21.18
C VAL A 549 21.86 -5.70 22.40
N GLY A 550 22.37 -6.18 23.53
CA GLY A 550 21.61 -6.23 24.78
C GLY A 550 21.16 -4.84 25.23
N ARG A 551 22.05 -3.85 25.16
CA ARG A 551 21.71 -2.45 25.46
C ARG A 551 20.71 -1.84 24.47
N LEU A 552 20.73 -2.25 23.21
CA LEU A 552 19.72 -1.86 22.23
C LEU A 552 18.34 -2.39 22.61
N LEU A 553 18.24 -3.66 23.03
CA LEU A 553 16.97 -4.24 23.48
C LEU A 553 16.44 -3.55 24.72
N GLU A 554 17.30 -3.28 25.70
CA GLU A 554 16.95 -2.53 26.91
C GLU A 554 16.41 -1.13 26.56
N ALA A 555 17.12 -0.40 25.70
CA ALA A 555 16.70 0.93 25.24
C ALA A 555 15.36 0.90 24.46
N ALA A 556 15.06 -0.20 23.77
CA ALA A 556 13.81 -0.42 23.06
C ALA A 556 12.69 -1.00 23.95
N GLY A 557 12.95 -1.30 25.22
CA GLY A 557 11.98 -1.95 26.12
C GLY A 557 11.63 -3.37 25.71
N ARG A 558 12.57 -4.11 25.09
CA ARG A 558 12.39 -5.48 24.60
C ARG A 558 13.13 -6.49 25.48
N HIS A 559 12.57 -7.69 25.61
CA HIS A 559 13.23 -8.81 26.28
C HIS A 559 14.18 -9.58 25.34
N GLU A 560 15.05 -10.38 25.92
CA GLU A 560 16.10 -11.16 25.27
C GLU A 560 15.70 -12.61 24.93
N TYR A 561 14.55 -13.06 25.39
CA TYR A 561 14.15 -14.45 25.26
C TYR A 561 13.74 -14.86 23.84
N ARG A 562 14.19 -16.06 23.47
CA ARG A 562 13.75 -16.85 22.33
C ARG A 562 12.73 -17.88 22.78
N ALA A 563 11.69 -18.08 21.98
CA ALA A 563 10.68 -19.10 22.27
C ALA A 563 11.31 -20.51 22.32
N PRO A 564 10.77 -21.49 23.06
CA PRO A 564 11.32 -22.85 23.12
C PRO A 564 11.24 -23.55 21.76
N HIS A 565 12.36 -24.08 21.25
CA HIS A 565 12.43 -24.77 19.96
C HIS A 565 13.58 -25.76 19.84
N LEU A 566 13.44 -26.65 18.84
CA LEU A 566 14.47 -27.58 18.40
C LEU A 566 14.97 -27.17 17.01
N HIS A 567 16.29 -27.04 16.84
CA HIS A 567 16.87 -26.66 15.56
C HIS A 567 17.20 -27.86 14.67
N PHE A 568 17.14 -27.63 13.36
CA PHE A 568 17.47 -28.60 12.33
C PHE A 568 18.29 -27.94 11.20
N MET A 569 19.37 -28.60 10.79
CA MET A 569 20.05 -28.34 9.53
C MET A 569 20.07 -29.61 8.71
N ILE A 570 19.38 -29.59 7.57
CA ILE A 570 19.15 -30.75 6.72
C ILE A 570 19.89 -30.56 5.40
N THR A 571 20.72 -31.55 5.05
CA THR A 571 21.45 -31.60 3.77
C THR A 571 21.25 -32.94 3.11
N ALA A 572 20.98 -32.94 1.80
CA ALA A 572 20.88 -34.15 1.00
C ALA A 572 21.39 -33.88 -0.43
N PRO A 573 22.09 -34.83 -1.08
CA PRO A 573 22.52 -34.68 -2.46
C PRO A 573 21.34 -34.35 -3.37
N GLY A 574 21.49 -33.32 -4.22
CA GLY A 574 20.43 -32.87 -5.13
C GLY A 574 19.41 -31.91 -4.50
N PHE A 575 19.44 -31.67 -3.19
CA PHE A 575 18.50 -30.79 -2.48
C PHE A 575 19.16 -29.56 -1.89
N GLN A 576 18.44 -28.44 -1.85
CA GLN A 576 18.89 -27.24 -1.16
C GLN A 576 19.03 -27.52 0.35
N ARG A 577 20.09 -27.00 0.96
CA ARG A 577 20.27 -27.07 2.42
C ARG A 577 19.15 -26.30 3.10
N LEU A 578 18.44 -26.96 4.01
CA LEU A 578 17.40 -26.35 4.84
C LEU A 578 17.94 -26.14 6.26
N VAL A 579 17.95 -24.90 6.72
CA VAL A 579 18.12 -24.56 8.14
C VAL A 579 16.76 -24.14 8.66
N THR A 580 16.27 -24.75 9.73
CA THR A 580 14.93 -24.50 10.26
C THR A 580 14.87 -24.84 11.76
N GLN A 581 13.71 -24.61 12.36
CA GLN A 581 13.46 -24.85 13.79
C GLN A 581 11.99 -25.22 14.01
N LEU A 582 11.70 -26.03 15.02
CA LEU A 582 10.34 -26.42 15.41
C LEU A 582 10.02 -25.90 16.81
N PHE A 583 9.09 -24.96 16.90
CA PHE A 583 8.70 -24.29 18.14
C PHE A 583 7.65 -25.10 18.90
N VAL A 584 7.72 -25.08 20.24
CA VAL A 584 6.75 -25.75 21.10
C VAL A 584 5.45 -24.96 21.12
N ALA A 585 4.35 -25.55 20.65
CA ALA A 585 3.03 -24.95 20.74
C ALA A 585 2.64 -24.67 22.20
N GLY A 586 2.17 -23.45 22.46
CA GLY A 586 1.86 -22.97 23.81
C GLY A 586 3.08 -22.61 24.67
N GLY A 587 4.29 -22.66 24.11
CA GLY A 587 5.52 -22.21 24.76
C GLY A 587 5.58 -20.69 24.96
N ALA A 588 6.46 -20.25 25.85
CA ALA A 588 6.66 -18.83 26.13
C ALA A 588 7.23 -18.06 24.91
N TYR A 589 6.94 -16.76 24.81
CA TYR A 589 7.53 -15.82 23.86
C TYR A 589 7.29 -16.10 22.36
N LEU A 590 6.32 -16.94 21.99
CA LEU A 590 6.00 -17.23 20.58
C LEU A 590 5.61 -15.96 19.79
N ASP A 591 4.95 -15.03 20.46
CA ASP A 591 4.42 -13.77 19.96
C ASP A 591 5.37 -12.57 20.16
N SER A 592 6.50 -12.76 20.86
CA SER A 592 7.43 -11.68 21.22
C SER A 592 8.91 -12.05 21.06
N ASP A 593 9.21 -13.15 20.37
CA ASP A 593 10.55 -13.68 20.14
C ASP A 593 11.60 -12.61 19.75
N ALA A 594 12.73 -12.59 20.46
CA ALA A 594 13.73 -11.53 20.38
C ALA A 594 14.34 -11.30 18.97
N VAL A 595 14.33 -12.32 18.10
CA VAL A 595 14.91 -12.25 16.75
C VAL A 595 13.89 -12.45 15.64
N PHE A 596 12.60 -12.41 15.96
CA PHE A 596 11.52 -12.58 14.99
C PHE A 596 11.60 -13.91 14.21
N GLY A 597 12.08 -14.97 14.87
CA GLY A 597 12.30 -16.26 14.21
C GLY A 597 11.07 -17.16 14.16
N VAL A 598 10.00 -16.82 14.90
CA VAL A 598 8.78 -17.64 14.99
C VAL A 598 7.97 -17.53 13.70
N LYS A 599 7.56 -18.68 13.17
CA LYS A 599 6.65 -18.82 12.04
C LYS A 599 5.55 -19.77 12.41
N GLU A 600 4.31 -19.39 12.11
CA GLU A 600 3.11 -20.18 12.46
C GLU A 600 3.22 -21.63 11.96
N ALA A 601 3.69 -21.83 10.73
CA ALA A 601 3.89 -23.16 10.13
C ALA A 601 4.98 -24.02 10.80
N LEU A 602 5.79 -23.43 11.70
CA LEU A 602 6.83 -24.10 12.48
C LEU A 602 6.47 -24.23 13.96
N VAL A 603 5.29 -23.77 14.39
CA VAL A 603 4.77 -24.00 15.74
C VAL A 603 4.04 -25.34 15.73
N VAL A 604 4.53 -26.29 16.52
CA VAL A 604 4.07 -27.70 16.46
C VAL A 604 3.80 -28.26 17.86
N ASP A 605 2.90 -29.24 17.92
CA ASP A 605 2.53 -29.88 19.18
C ASP A 605 3.60 -30.89 19.63
N TYR A 606 4.11 -30.69 20.84
CA TYR A 606 4.92 -31.66 21.57
C TYR A 606 3.99 -32.45 22.48
N VAL A 607 3.39 -33.51 21.92
CA VAL A 607 2.23 -34.19 22.53
C VAL A 607 2.66 -34.97 23.78
N PRO A 608 2.03 -34.75 24.95
CA PRO A 608 2.32 -35.53 26.16
C PRO A 608 1.87 -36.98 26.01
N ARG A 609 2.69 -37.91 26.50
CA ARG A 609 2.52 -39.36 26.42
C ARG A 609 2.88 -39.99 27.77
N ASN A 610 2.29 -41.15 28.04
CA ASN A 610 2.58 -41.98 29.21
C ASN A 610 2.74 -43.45 28.77
N GLY A 611 3.55 -44.23 29.48
CA GLY A 611 3.77 -45.64 29.17
C GLY A 611 4.90 -45.87 28.17
N PRO A 612 4.98 -47.07 27.55
CA PRO A 612 6.12 -47.45 26.71
C PRO A 612 6.22 -46.57 25.47
N ALA A 613 7.45 -46.19 25.12
CA ALA A 613 7.74 -45.42 23.94
C ALA A 613 7.78 -46.29 22.67
N PRO A 614 7.75 -45.69 21.46
CA PRO A 614 7.69 -46.44 20.19
C PRO A 614 8.87 -47.37 19.93
N ASP A 615 10.04 -47.11 20.53
CA ASP A 615 11.23 -47.96 20.49
C ASP A 615 11.25 -49.05 21.57
N GLY A 616 10.20 -49.14 22.38
CA GLY A 616 10.07 -50.07 23.51
C GLY A 616 10.75 -49.58 24.79
N ARG A 617 11.35 -48.38 24.80
CA ARG A 617 11.92 -47.79 26.02
C ARG A 617 10.83 -47.58 27.06
N ARG A 618 11.09 -48.04 28.29
CA ARG A 618 10.26 -47.69 29.44
C ARG A 618 10.71 -46.35 29.97
N VAL A 619 9.81 -45.37 29.94
CA VAL A 619 10.01 -44.07 30.55
C VAL A 619 9.17 -44.01 31.81
N ASP A 620 9.80 -43.71 32.94
CA ASP A 620 9.11 -43.50 34.20
C ASP A 620 8.52 -42.08 34.19
N GLY A 621 7.19 -41.97 34.10
CA GLY A 621 6.47 -40.69 34.05
C GLY A 621 6.04 -40.25 32.66
N GLU A 622 5.76 -38.96 32.51
CA GLU A 622 5.34 -38.34 31.25
C GLU A 622 6.55 -38.12 30.33
N TRP A 623 6.35 -38.33 29.03
CA TRP A 623 7.30 -37.95 27.98
C TRP A 623 6.56 -37.26 26.83
N ARG A 624 7.29 -36.63 25.91
CA ARG A 624 6.76 -35.84 24.80
C ARG A 624 7.04 -36.52 23.47
N SER A 625 6.08 -36.58 22.56
CA SER A 625 6.29 -37.03 21.18
C SER A 625 6.24 -35.86 20.21
N LEU A 626 7.26 -35.73 19.37
CA LEU A 626 7.35 -34.79 18.26
C LEU A 626 7.31 -35.56 16.94
N GLU A 627 6.30 -35.30 16.12
CA GLU A 627 6.18 -35.82 14.76
C GLU A 627 6.13 -34.67 13.77
N PHE A 628 7.02 -34.66 12.77
CA PHE A 628 7.03 -33.61 11.75
C PHE A 628 7.56 -34.12 10.41
N THR A 629 7.07 -33.54 9.31
CA THR A 629 7.57 -33.83 7.95
C THR A 629 8.20 -32.59 7.33
N PHE A 630 9.52 -32.65 7.11
CA PHE A 630 10.26 -31.67 6.34
C PHE A 630 10.11 -31.92 4.84
N ARG A 631 9.90 -30.85 4.07
CA ARG A 631 9.86 -30.84 2.61
C ARG A 631 11.04 -30.06 2.06
N LEU A 632 11.89 -30.72 1.28
CA LEU A 632 13.08 -30.15 0.68
C LEU A 632 12.87 -29.81 -0.80
N ALA A 633 13.33 -28.64 -1.23
CA ALA A 633 13.42 -28.30 -2.65
C ALA A 633 14.67 -28.91 -3.28
N GLY A 634 14.52 -29.41 -4.52
CA GLY A 634 15.67 -29.73 -5.36
C GLY A 634 16.51 -28.49 -5.69
N HIS A 635 17.79 -28.68 -6.02
CA HIS A 635 18.60 -27.60 -6.58
C HIS A 635 17.98 -27.14 -7.90
N ARG A 636 17.53 -25.87 -7.98
CA ARG A 636 17.28 -25.25 -9.27
C ARG A 636 18.62 -25.13 -10.03
N PRO A 637 18.70 -25.54 -11.31
CA PRO A 637 19.89 -25.25 -12.09
C PRO A 637 20.10 -23.73 -12.11
N ALA A 638 21.35 -23.31 -11.96
CA ALA A 638 21.71 -21.91 -12.17
C ALA A 638 21.26 -21.53 -13.58
N VAL A 639 20.37 -20.55 -13.69
CA VAL A 639 20.05 -19.94 -14.97
C VAL A 639 21.33 -19.24 -15.43
N HIS A 640 22.10 -19.93 -16.26
CA HIS A 640 23.11 -19.28 -17.09
C HIS A 640 22.34 -18.34 -18.03
N THR A 641 22.29 -17.06 -17.69
CA THR A 641 21.98 -16.02 -18.66
C THR A 641 23.19 -15.92 -19.59
N GLU A 642 23.18 -16.71 -20.66
CA GLU A 642 23.78 -16.28 -21.92
C GLU A 642 22.75 -15.35 -22.60
N GLU A 643 22.94 -14.04 -22.43
CA GLU A 643 22.87 -12.98 -23.45
C GLU A 643 23.16 -11.62 -22.82
#